data_AF-A0AAN0KPH4-F1
#
_entry.id   AF-A0AAN0KPH4-F1
#
_cell.length_a   1.000
_cell.length_b   1.000
_cell.length_c   1.000
_cell.angle_alpha   90.00
_cell.angle_beta   90.00
_cell.angle_gamma   90.00
#
_symmetry.space_group_name_H-M   'P 1'
#
loop_
_entity.id
_entity.type
_entity.pdbx_description
1 polymer ?
#
loop_
_entity_poly.entity_id
_entity_poly.type
_entity_poly.pdbx_seq_one_letter_code
_entity_poly.pdbx_strand_id
1 'polypeptide(L)'
;MTKPASTPAATMMRRWLVVGDIGGAAQFHVGDEAMFAANLQLLQRLCPQAQRIAVSRDPAFTAATYGIAAVPRLGFADCADEAEREALLAQLCAASHAHWTQRRPAAMEALRNAQDGLLISGGGNLRSTWPAFLYERLALARHAQRLGAPVVVLGQTLGPELTDRHRAMLAELLAMATWVGVREQPSYQLALALGVDASRLSLQLDDAHGLWQQPIRDGYLPQPFALDRPWMALSFHPLCDLSRNDRLLDSLAQQLEQAARLTGCSPVFIPHARADAAHGAPWSDEDMGRALAERMRHTPMLLLPVMLPEQVAWLTAQAHLVISSRYHPLVFGLAAAKPCLGVWSDQYTRTKLRGALEHHGSAHAACNVQELDEGLLIRRLAALWQGRQAWQAHLAAQGRLLAEDEARRQQALATLLVTGQRLETPIPSIAVGKSTAAVDDTPASAPPLSPDAFHRRSPMLTEADWQQFAQDGYLHLGQVLAPEALEALRQRADALALGEVYNPGVQMQLDTGGAYEELPGAVERFDEGTLRYRKIQGLEHDPLYAKLIEQPVFRTICAGMYGAHAAVSIFRAMVMNKPAGHGTLLPWHQDGGAVWQLDRDPLVTIWVALDDANTSNGCMDAVRGSHRLGLLSTQGSTLTEDAVRAHCPPELTVPLEVKAGHALLMHNWLIHRSGLNTSRTPRRAFTMCCMDARTRNLLTGTHFPVVYGSQVSAPDAYVQQLQADLAAQTERFDNAERYAQDLLATNDERQAMIDEATQYARSLEAELARCQQGGNAAQDVRRASAAVAQMRDEILELNHALKTAYEQGVGDGHEMARLRQQVVDLHASVEALHQSASWRITAPLRHLYELLVLRTKR
;
A
#
# COMPACT_ATOMS: atom_id res chain seq x y z
N MET A 1 -46.97 -55.01 -16.62
CA MET A 1 -46.64 -54.86 -15.18
C MET A 1 -45.18 -55.26 -14.96
N THR A 2 -44.25 -54.33 -15.22
CA THR A 2 -42.85 -54.48 -14.84
C THR A 2 -42.71 -54.01 -13.39
N LYS A 3 -42.23 -54.88 -12.51
CA LYS A 3 -41.92 -54.55 -11.11
C LYS A 3 -40.96 -53.34 -11.08
N PRO A 4 -41.18 -52.34 -10.20
CA PRO A 4 -40.15 -51.34 -9.96
C PRO A 4 -38.97 -52.04 -9.28
N ALA A 5 -37.77 -51.82 -9.82
CA ALA A 5 -36.53 -52.24 -9.20
C ALA A 5 -36.46 -51.64 -7.79
N SER A 6 -36.34 -52.51 -6.78
CA SER A 6 -36.12 -52.10 -5.41
C SER A 6 -34.79 -51.35 -5.32
N THR A 7 -34.83 -50.05 -5.04
CA THR A 7 -33.67 -49.28 -4.59
C THR A 7 -33.04 -50.02 -3.40
N PRO A 8 -31.72 -50.30 -3.38
CA PRO A 8 -31.09 -50.94 -2.24
C PRO A 8 -31.36 -50.08 -1.00
N ALA A 9 -31.87 -50.67 0.08
CA ALA A 9 -32.04 -49.96 1.34
C ALA A 9 -30.68 -49.39 1.77
N ALA A 10 -30.56 -48.05 1.87
CA ALA A 10 -29.33 -47.39 2.28
C ALA A 10 -28.91 -47.94 3.65
N THR A 11 -27.73 -48.52 3.71
CA THR A 11 -27.21 -49.15 4.92
C THR A 11 -26.65 -48.06 5.82
N MET A 12 -27.27 -47.84 6.98
CA MET A 12 -26.88 -46.78 7.92
C MET A 12 -25.47 -46.99 8.49
N MET A 13 -24.75 -45.89 8.69
CA MET A 13 -23.45 -45.88 9.38
C MET A 13 -23.60 -46.30 10.84
N ARG A 14 -22.75 -47.23 11.29
CA ARG A 14 -22.76 -47.80 12.65
C ARG A 14 -21.78 -47.14 13.58
N ARG A 15 -20.66 -46.62 13.07
CA ARG A 15 -19.61 -45.99 13.87
C ARG A 15 -18.88 -44.89 13.10
N TRP A 16 -18.49 -43.85 13.83
CA TRP A 16 -17.55 -42.84 13.35
C TRP A 16 -16.31 -42.80 14.25
N LEU A 17 -15.14 -43.01 13.64
CA LEU A 17 -13.85 -42.68 14.25
C LEU A 17 -13.57 -41.20 13.96
N VAL A 18 -13.50 -40.39 15.01
CA VAL A 18 -13.28 -38.94 14.90
C VAL A 18 -11.86 -38.62 15.35
N VAL A 19 -11.07 -38.03 14.46
CA VAL A 19 -9.69 -37.62 14.73
C VAL A 19 -9.58 -36.11 14.66
N GLY A 20 -8.97 -35.52 15.69
CA GLY A 20 -8.67 -34.09 15.81
C GLY A 20 -7.42 -33.90 16.68
N ASP A 21 -6.95 -32.67 16.82
CA ASP A 21 -5.82 -32.35 17.70
C ASP A 21 -6.30 -32.05 19.12
N ILE A 22 -6.73 -33.10 19.83
CA ILE A 22 -7.46 -33.00 21.10
C ILE A 22 -6.84 -33.86 22.21
N GLY A 23 -7.25 -33.56 23.44
CA GLY A 23 -6.97 -34.35 24.62
C GLY A 23 -5.72 -33.92 25.37
N GLY A 24 -5.84 -33.90 26.70
CA GLY A 24 -4.75 -33.68 27.65
C GLY A 24 -5.02 -32.51 28.59
N ALA A 25 -5.13 -32.78 29.89
CA ALA A 25 -5.29 -31.71 30.89
C ALA A 25 -4.08 -30.74 30.92
N ALA A 26 -2.89 -31.26 30.57
CA ALA A 26 -1.63 -30.51 30.49
C ALA A 26 -1.38 -29.85 29.12
N GLN A 27 -1.94 -30.40 28.04
CA GLN A 27 -1.84 -29.85 26.68
C GLN A 27 -3.25 -29.69 26.10
N PHE A 28 -3.81 -28.50 26.28
CA PHE A 28 -5.19 -28.20 25.91
C PHE A 28 -5.21 -26.99 24.99
N HIS A 29 -5.83 -27.13 23.82
CA HIS A 29 -6.02 -26.04 22.86
C HIS A 29 -7.52 -25.85 22.60
N VAL A 30 -8.08 -24.77 23.14
CA VAL A 30 -9.52 -24.46 23.13
C VAL A 30 -10.11 -24.51 21.71
N GLY A 31 -9.35 -24.05 20.72
CA GLY A 31 -9.82 -24.03 19.34
C GLY A 31 -10.07 -25.42 18.74
N ASP A 32 -9.10 -26.31 18.88
CA ASP A 32 -9.21 -27.67 18.32
C ASP A 32 -10.26 -28.50 19.08
N GLU A 33 -10.34 -28.29 20.40
CA GLU A 33 -11.39 -28.85 21.26
C GLU A 33 -12.78 -28.32 20.85
N ALA A 34 -12.91 -27.04 20.49
CA ALA A 34 -14.17 -26.44 20.06
C ALA A 34 -14.69 -27.02 18.73
N MET A 35 -13.82 -27.17 17.73
CA MET A 35 -14.19 -27.81 16.47
C MET A 35 -14.59 -29.27 16.69
N PHE A 36 -13.83 -30.00 17.51
CA PHE A 36 -14.13 -31.38 17.85
C PHE A 36 -15.49 -31.52 18.56
N ALA A 37 -15.76 -30.67 19.56
CA ALA A 37 -17.03 -30.63 20.28
C ALA A 37 -18.21 -30.34 19.33
N ALA A 38 -18.08 -29.34 18.44
CA ALA A 38 -19.10 -29.01 17.46
C ALA A 38 -19.37 -30.18 16.49
N ASN A 39 -18.32 -30.86 16.04
CA ASN A 39 -18.42 -32.02 15.16
C ASN A 39 -19.07 -33.24 15.86
N LEU A 40 -18.82 -33.44 17.16
CA LEU A 40 -19.56 -34.43 17.95
C LEU A 40 -21.05 -34.08 18.08
N GLN A 41 -21.39 -32.81 18.34
CA GLN A 41 -22.78 -32.36 18.41
C GLN A 41 -23.49 -32.55 17.05
N LEU A 42 -22.78 -32.31 15.94
CA LEU A 42 -23.29 -32.57 14.60
C LEU A 42 -23.58 -34.07 14.39
N LEU A 43 -22.62 -34.95 14.69
CA LEU A 43 -22.81 -36.40 14.58
C LEU A 43 -23.93 -36.92 15.50
N GLN A 44 -24.03 -36.39 16.72
CA GLN A 44 -25.09 -36.75 17.67
C GLN A 44 -26.47 -36.36 17.15
N ARG A 45 -26.61 -35.20 16.49
CA ARG A 45 -27.86 -34.73 15.88
C ARG A 45 -28.24 -35.54 14.65
N LEU A 46 -27.30 -35.79 13.75
CA LEU A 46 -27.56 -36.42 12.46
C LEU A 46 -27.62 -37.95 12.52
N CYS A 47 -26.77 -38.56 13.35
CA CYS A 47 -26.59 -40.01 13.45
C CYS A 47 -26.60 -40.46 14.93
N PRO A 48 -27.71 -40.26 15.67
CA PRO A 48 -27.74 -40.49 17.11
C PRO A 48 -27.39 -41.94 17.51
N GLN A 49 -27.74 -42.90 16.65
CA GLN A 49 -27.50 -44.34 16.86
C GLN A 49 -26.07 -44.79 16.54
N ALA A 50 -25.30 -43.99 15.78
CA ALA A 50 -23.93 -44.34 15.44
C ALA A 50 -23.01 -44.19 16.67
N GLN A 51 -22.13 -45.16 16.90
CA GLN A 51 -21.12 -45.05 17.94
C GLN A 51 -20.06 -44.01 17.53
N ARG A 52 -19.68 -43.11 18.43
CA ARG A 52 -18.60 -42.14 18.21
C ARG A 52 -17.38 -42.55 19.03
N ILE A 53 -16.22 -42.63 18.40
CA ILE A 53 -14.95 -42.95 19.06
C ILE A 53 -13.93 -41.87 18.71
N ALA A 54 -13.32 -41.25 19.73
CA ALA A 54 -12.31 -40.23 19.56
C ALA A 54 -10.90 -40.84 19.44
N VAL A 55 -10.06 -40.30 18.56
CA VAL A 55 -8.61 -40.49 18.64
C VAL A 55 -8.04 -39.32 19.44
N SER A 56 -7.36 -39.59 20.56
CA SER A 56 -6.94 -38.57 21.53
C SER A 56 -5.56 -38.82 22.10
N ARG A 57 -4.84 -37.73 22.44
CA ARG A 57 -3.59 -37.78 23.21
C ARG A 57 -3.80 -38.32 24.63
N ASP A 58 -4.94 -38.02 25.24
CA ASP A 58 -5.34 -38.47 26.57
C ASP A 58 -6.78 -39.02 26.51
N PRO A 59 -6.92 -40.33 26.20
CA PRO A 59 -8.22 -40.95 26.06
C PRO A 59 -9.09 -40.87 27.32
N ALA A 60 -8.48 -40.91 28.52
CA ALA A 60 -9.23 -40.86 29.77
C ALA A 60 -9.86 -39.47 29.97
N PHE A 61 -9.06 -38.42 29.75
CA PHE A 61 -9.55 -37.04 29.79
C PHE A 61 -10.65 -36.79 28.74
N THR A 62 -10.41 -37.18 27.47
CA THR A 62 -11.39 -36.97 26.39
C THR A 62 -12.70 -37.72 26.66
N ALA A 63 -12.64 -38.95 27.17
CA ALA A 63 -13.83 -39.71 27.52
C ALA A 63 -14.63 -39.07 28.66
N ALA A 64 -13.94 -38.55 29.68
CA ALA A 64 -14.59 -37.84 30.78
C ALA A 64 -15.21 -36.50 30.34
N THR A 65 -14.53 -35.74 29.47
CA THR A 65 -15.00 -34.44 28.99
C THR A 65 -16.18 -34.55 28.04
N TYR A 66 -16.13 -35.47 27.06
CA TYR A 66 -17.13 -35.54 25.98
C TYR A 66 -18.14 -36.69 26.12
N GLY A 67 -17.98 -37.58 27.11
CA GLY A 67 -18.90 -38.69 27.34
C GLY A 67 -18.92 -39.74 26.22
N ILE A 68 -17.83 -39.87 25.46
CA ILE A 68 -17.68 -40.84 24.37
C ILE A 68 -16.45 -41.74 24.59
N ALA A 69 -16.39 -42.88 23.92
CA ALA A 69 -15.20 -43.70 23.94
C ALA A 69 -14.03 -42.95 23.26
N ALA A 70 -12.82 -43.10 23.80
CA ALA A 70 -11.62 -42.55 23.21
C ALA A 70 -10.51 -43.60 23.19
N VAL A 71 -9.65 -43.53 22.18
CA VAL A 71 -8.51 -44.42 21.97
C VAL A 71 -7.23 -43.61 21.74
N PRO A 72 -6.05 -44.16 22.07
CA PRO A 72 -4.79 -43.46 21.89
C PRO A 72 -4.48 -43.22 20.41
N ARG A 73 -3.63 -42.22 20.18
CA ARG A 73 -3.03 -41.87 18.88
C ARG A 73 -2.09 -42.96 18.34
N LEU A 74 -1.67 -42.81 17.09
CA LEU A 74 -0.85 -43.81 16.38
C LEU A 74 0.66 -43.74 16.66
N GLY A 75 1.12 -42.80 17.50
CA GLY A 75 2.54 -42.70 17.91
C GLY A 75 3.46 -41.90 16.97
N PHE A 76 2.94 -41.30 15.89
CA PHE A 76 3.77 -40.49 14.97
C PHE A 76 4.42 -39.25 15.61
N ALA A 77 3.86 -38.76 16.72
CA ALA A 77 4.42 -37.66 17.48
C ALA A 77 5.65 -38.09 18.31
N ASP A 78 5.78 -39.38 18.59
CA ASP A 78 6.89 -39.95 19.37
C ASP A 78 8.11 -40.30 18.49
N CYS A 79 7.95 -40.29 17.16
CA CYS A 79 9.04 -40.51 16.21
C CYS A 79 10.03 -39.34 16.23
N ALA A 80 11.32 -39.66 16.31
CA ALA A 80 12.40 -38.69 16.38
C ALA A 80 12.56 -37.90 15.06
N ASP A 81 12.39 -38.56 13.92
CA ASP A 81 12.64 -37.97 12.61
C ASP A 81 11.64 -38.44 11.53
N GLU A 82 11.86 -37.97 10.29
CA GLU A 82 11.02 -38.31 9.14
C GLU A 82 11.18 -39.76 8.68
N ALA A 83 12.37 -40.37 8.82
CA ALA A 83 12.61 -41.75 8.42
C ALA A 83 11.85 -42.72 9.33
N GLU A 84 11.83 -42.47 10.64
CA GLU A 84 11.01 -43.23 11.59
C GLU A 84 9.50 -43.09 11.29
N ARG A 85 9.04 -41.89 10.94
CA ARG A 85 7.63 -41.66 10.55
C ARG A 85 7.26 -42.42 9.27
N GLU A 86 8.13 -42.43 8.26
CA GLU A 86 7.90 -43.20 7.03
C GLU A 86 7.88 -44.70 7.29
N ALA A 87 8.81 -45.21 8.11
CA ALA A 87 8.84 -46.61 8.51
C ALA A 87 7.55 -47.03 9.25
N LEU A 88 7.10 -46.21 10.20
CA LEU A 88 5.85 -46.44 10.93
C LEU A 88 4.63 -46.39 9.99
N LEU A 89 4.58 -45.42 9.06
CA LEU A 89 3.52 -45.34 8.05
C LEU A 89 3.48 -46.59 7.18
N ALA A 90 4.63 -47.06 6.70
CA ALA A 90 4.75 -48.28 5.89
C ALA A 90 4.27 -49.51 6.68
N GLN A 91 4.68 -49.62 7.95
CA GLN A 91 4.25 -50.69 8.85
C GLN A 91 2.71 -50.70 9.04
N LEU A 92 2.12 -49.54 9.30
CA LEU A 92 0.66 -49.39 9.48
C LEU A 92 -0.13 -49.69 8.19
N CYS A 93 0.47 -49.42 7.03
CA CYS A 93 -0.16 -49.59 5.72
C CYS A 93 0.04 -50.98 5.11
N ALA A 94 0.97 -51.79 5.61
CA ALA A 94 1.26 -53.13 5.09
C ALA A 94 -0.02 -54.02 5.06
N ALA A 95 -0.22 -54.73 3.94
CA ALA A 95 -1.44 -55.49 3.65
C ALA A 95 -1.56 -56.81 4.44
N SER A 96 -0.46 -57.30 5.02
CA SER A 96 -0.41 -58.53 5.80
C SER A 96 -0.72 -58.25 7.27
N HIS A 97 -1.87 -58.73 7.75
CA HIS A 97 -2.20 -58.79 9.16
C HIS A 97 -1.25 -59.67 9.99
N ALA A 98 -0.38 -60.46 9.34
CA ALA A 98 0.49 -61.44 9.98
C ALA A 98 1.80 -60.86 10.55
N HIS A 99 2.16 -59.61 10.23
CA HIS A 99 3.38 -58.96 10.76
C HIS A 99 3.17 -58.18 12.07
N TRP A 100 1.93 -58.10 12.57
CA TRP A 100 1.65 -57.50 13.87
C TRP A 100 2.06 -58.49 14.97
N THR A 101 3.34 -58.45 15.38
CA THR A 101 3.86 -59.21 16.52
C THR A 101 3.29 -58.72 17.86
N GLN A 102 2.69 -57.53 17.88
CA GLN A 102 1.88 -56.95 18.96
C GLN A 102 0.49 -56.58 18.43
N ARG A 103 -0.52 -56.55 19.31
CA ARG A 103 -1.92 -56.14 19.02
C ARG A 103 -1.98 -54.94 18.06
N ARG A 104 -2.97 -54.91 17.16
CA ARG A 104 -3.16 -53.77 16.25
C ARG A 104 -3.40 -52.49 17.08
N PRO A 105 -2.97 -51.32 16.60
CA PRO A 105 -3.26 -50.06 17.28
C PRO A 105 -4.77 -49.86 17.45
N ALA A 106 -5.19 -49.41 18.64
CA ALA A 106 -6.60 -49.30 19.00
C ALA A 106 -7.41 -48.39 18.05
N ALA A 107 -6.79 -47.32 17.52
CA ALA A 107 -7.42 -46.45 16.52
C ALA A 107 -7.68 -47.17 15.19
N MET A 108 -6.81 -48.09 14.76
CA MET A 108 -7.04 -48.91 13.58
C MET A 108 -8.12 -49.97 13.85
N GLU A 109 -8.15 -50.58 15.03
CA GLU A 109 -9.20 -51.56 15.42
C GLU A 109 -10.59 -50.94 15.58
N ALA A 110 -10.68 -49.62 15.77
CA ALA A 110 -11.93 -48.89 15.84
C ALA A 110 -12.66 -48.85 14.49
N LEU A 111 -11.93 -48.85 13.36
CA LEU A 111 -12.47 -48.96 12.01
C LEU A 111 -12.40 -50.42 11.54
N ARG A 112 -13.56 -51.03 11.26
CA ARG A 112 -13.67 -52.48 11.03
C ARG A 112 -14.22 -52.86 9.67
N ASN A 113 -15.11 -52.05 9.10
CA ASN A 113 -15.78 -52.35 7.83
C ASN A 113 -16.38 -51.09 7.20
N ALA A 114 -16.99 -51.24 6.02
CA ALA A 114 -17.61 -50.16 5.25
C ALA A 114 -18.80 -49.45 5.93
N GLN A 115 -19.37 -50.01 7.01
CA GLN A 115 -20.40 -49.34 7.83
C GLN A 115 -19.81 -48.44 8.92
N ASP A 116 -18.48 -48.34 9.01
CA ASP A 116 -17.76 -47.39 9.85
C ASP A 116 -17.22 -46.23 8.99
N GLY A 117 -17.01 -45.04 9.56
CA GLY A 117 -16.51 -43.88 8.84
C GLY A 117 -15.37 -43.17 9.58
N LEU A 118 -14.48 -42.52 8.83
CA LEU A 118 -13.41 -41.68 9.38
C LEU A 118 -13.79 -40.21 9.21
N LEU A 119 -13.94 -39.48 10.31
CA LEU A 119 -14.14 -38.03 10.34
C LEU A 119 -12.85 -37.35 10.81
N ILE A 120 -12.20 -36.62 9.92
CA ILE A 120 -11.08 -35.74 10.26
C ILE A 120 -11.68 -34.37 10.61
N SER A 121 -11.71 -34.06 11.91
CA SER A 121 -12.18 -32.79 12.44
C SER A 121 -11.32 -31.63 11.94
N GLY A 122 -11.91 -30.43 11.86
CA GLY A 122 -11.24 -29.21 11.46
C GLY A 122 -9.93 -28.95 12.22
N GLY A 123 -9.04 -28.16 11.63
CA GLY A 123 -7.68 -27.98 12.16
C GLY A 123 -6.75 -27.19 11.25
N GLY A 124 -5.66 -26.68 11.81
CA GLY A 124 -4.59 -26.00 11.06
C GLY A 124 -3.32 -26.82 10.93
N ASN A 125 -3.43 -28.15 10.98
CA ASN A 125 -2.34 -29.08 11.26
C ASN A 125 -1.98 -30.00 10.07
N LEU A 126 -2.44 -29.65 8.86
CA LEU A 126 -2.05 -30.31 7.61
C LEU A 126 -0.94 -29.52 6.89
N ARG A 127 0.27 -29.51 7.48
CA ARG A 127 1.46 -28.79 6.99
C ARG A 127 2.77 -29.45 7.42
N SER A 128 3.90 -28.99 6.88
CA SER A 128 5.22 -29.59 7.14
C SER A 128 5.77 -29.35 8.54
N THR A 129 5.36 -28.27 9.20
CA THR A 129 5.84 -27.91 10.54
C THR A 129 5.41 -28.94 11.59
N TRP A 130 4.27 -29.62 11.37
CA TRP A 130 3.76 -30.66 12.25
C TRP A 130 3.45 -31.94 11.46
N PRO A 131 4.49 -32.61 10.95
CA PRO A 131 4.31 -33.68 9.99
C PRO A 131 3.56 -34.87 10.61
N ALA A 132 3.74 -35.15 11.90
CA ALA A 132 3.09 -36.24 12.63
C ALA A 132 1.57 -36.30 12.41
N PHE A 133 0.93 -35.14 12.31
CA PHE A 133 -0.50 -34.98 12.06
C PHE A 133 -0.91 -35.38 10.65
N LEU A 134 -0.09 -35.07 9.64
CA LEU A 134 -0.32 -35.46 8.25
C LEU A 134 -0.13 -36.98 8.08
N TYR A 135 0.93 -37.54 8.69
CA TYR A 135 1.19 -38.99 8.69
C TYR A 135 0.05 -39.78 9.33
N GLU A 136 -0.43 -39.36 10.51
CA GLU A 136 -1.52 -40.04 11.21
C GLU A 136 -2.82 -40.05 10.41
N ARG A 137 -3.20 -38.90 9.84
CA ARG A 137 -4.41 -38.77 9.02
C ARG A 137 -4.31 -39.61 7.75
N LEU A 138 -3.14 -39.62 7.10
CA LEU A 138 -2.91 -40.44 5.91
C LEU A 138 -2.99 -41.95 6.23
N ALA A 139 -2.40 -42.40 7.34
CA ALA A 139 -2.46 -43.80 7.78
C ALA A 139 -3.91 -44.26 8.03
N LEU A 140 -4.69 -43.45 8.74
CA LEU A 140 -6.11 -43.71 8.99
C LEU A 140 -6.93 -43.68 7.69
N ALA A 141 -6.69 -42.73 6.79
CA ALA A 141 -7.40 -42.63 5.51
C ALA A 141 -7.11 -43.84 4.60
N ARG A 142 -5.86 -44.27 4.48
CA ARG A 142 -5.48 -45.51 3.76
C ARG A 142 -6.14 -46.74 4.37
N HIS A 143 -6.28 -46.78 5.69
CA HIS A 143 -6.98 -47.88 6.35
C HIS A 143 -8.48 -47.87 6.05
N ALA A 144 -9.13 -46.72 6.18
CA ALA A 144 -10.54 -46.55 5.87
C ALA A 144 -10.84 -46.92 4.41
N GLN A 145 -10.02 -46.44 3.46
CA GLN A 145 -10.16 -46.76 2.04
C GLN A 145 -10.10 -48.27 1.75
N ARG A 146 -9.16 -49.00 2.38
CA ARG A 146 -9.06 -50.47 2.25
C ARG A 146 -10.30 -51.20 2.75
N LEU A 147 -10.99 -50.65 3.75
CA LEU A 147 -12.23 -51.20 4.30
C LEU A 147 -13.47 -50.78 3.52
N GLY A 148 -13.35 -49.87 2.55
CA GLY A 148 -14.48 -49.23 1.88
C GLY A 148 -15.24 -48.23 2.76
N ALA A 149 -14.64 -47.78 3.86
CA ALA A 149 -15.20 -46.79 4.77
C ALA A 149 -15.02 -45.36 4.21
N PRO A 150 -16.03 -44.48 4.29
CA PRO A 150 -15.90 -43.09 3.85
C PRO A 150 -14.91 -42.30 4.70
N VAL A 151 -14.18 -41.39 4.05
CA VAL A 151 -13.24 -40.45 4.67
C VAL A 151 -13.77 -39.03 4.49
N VAL A 152 -14.10 -38.37 5.58
CA VAL A 152 -14.67 -37.01 5.60
C VAL A 152 -13.65 -36.08 6.23
N VAL A 153 -13.19 -35.08 5.48
CA VAL A 153 -12.29 -34.02 5.97
C VAL A 153 -13.12 -32.76 6.15
N LEU A 154 -13.31 -32.32 7.39
CA LEU A 154 -14.02 -31.07 7.71
C LEU A 154 -13.06 -29.88 7.74
N GLY A 155 -13.52 -28.67 8.09
CA GLY A 155 -12.85 -27.39 7.83
C GLY A 155 -11.36 -27.34 8.19
N GLN A 156 -10.47 -27.51 7.21
CA GLN A 156 -9.02 -27.41 7.38
C GLN A 156 -8.46 -26.06 6.94
N THR A 157 -7.38 -25.64 7.58
CA THR A 157 -6.37 -24.78 6.96
C THR A 157 -5.28 -25.68 6.37
N LEU A 158 -4.97 -25.50 5.09
CA LEU A 158 -3.96 -26.30 4.38
C LEU A 158 -2.69 -25.49 4.16
N GLY A 159 -1.51 -26.06 4.44
CA GLY A 159 -0.24 -25.36 4.26
C GLY A 159 -0.09 -24.14 5.21
N PRO A 160 0.54 -23.04 4.79
CA PRO A 160 1.12 -22.77 3.46
C PRO A 160 2.45 -23.51 3.20
N GLU A 161 3.15 -23.93 4.26
CA GLU A 161 4.47 -24.57 4.18
C GLU A 161 4.37 -26.09 3.95
N LEU A 162 4.62 -26.52 2.71
CA LEU A 162 4.63 -27.93 2.30
C LEU A 162 5.93 -28.27 1.56
N THR A 163 6.71 -29.22 2.10
CA THR A 163 7.75 -29.91 1.32
C THR A 163 7.10 -30.71 0.20
N ASP A 164 7.85 -31.08 -0.84
CA ASP A 164 7.31 -31.87 -1.94
C ASP A 164 6.70 -33.20 -1.47
N ARG A 165 7.34 -33.84 -0.48
CA ARG A 165 6.85 -35.07 0.11
C ARG A 165 5.52 -34.86 0.84
N HIS A 166 5.43 -33.87 1.72
CA HIS A 166 4.20 -33.55 2.45
C HIS A 166 3.09 -33.06 1.52
N ARG A 167 3.43 -32.34 0.44
CA ARG A 167 2.50 -31.94 -0.62
C ARG A 167 1.88 -33.17 -1.29
N ALA A 168 2.70 -34.15 -1.67
CA ALA A 168 2.23 -35.39 -2.27
C ALA A 168 1.35 -36.21 -1.30
N MET A 169 1.74 -36.30 -0.03
CA MET A 169 0.94 -36.95 1.01
C MET A 169 -0.41 -36.26 1.23
N LEU A 170 -0.44 -34.94 1.25
CA LEU A 170 -1.67 -34.17 1.38
C LEU A 170 -2.58 -34.39 0.17
N ALA A 171 -2.04 -34.34 -1.05
CA ALA A 171 -2.79 -34.66 -2.26
C ALA A 171 -3.41 -36.06 -2.19
N GLU A 172 -2.65 -37.06 -1.75
CA GLU A 172 -3.12 -38.43 -1.57
C GLU A 172 -4.26 -38.53 -0.54
N LEU A 173 -4.09 -37.89 0.63
CA LEU A 173 -5.12 -37.82 1.67
C LEU A 173 -6.43 -37.22 1.14
N LEU A 174 -6.34 -36.07 0.48
CA LEU A 174 -7.51 -35.37 -0.05
C LEU A 174 -8.15 -36.14 -1.23
N ALA A 175 -7.36 -36.86 -2.01
CA ALA A 175 -7.87 -37.72 -3.09
C ALA A 175 -8.72 -38.89 -2.56
N MET A 176 -8.44 -39.41 -1.36
CA MET A 176 -9.25 -40.44 -0.71
C MET A 176 -10.53 -39.91 -0.06
N ALA A 177 -10.60 -38.60 0.22
CA ALA A 177 -11.72 -38.01 0.92
C ALA A 177 -12.99 -37.92 0.05
N THR A 178 -14.13 -38.33 0.60
CA THR A 178 -15.45 -38.17 -0.01
C THR A 178 -15.99 -36.74 0.13
N TRP A 179 -15.46 -35.99 1.10
CA TRP A 179 -15.74 -34.58 1.36
C TRP A 179 -14.46 -33.90 1.84
N VAL A 180 -14.14 -32.73 1.27
CA VAL A 180 -13.03 -31.87 1.70
C VAL A 180 -13.57 -30.49 2.05
N GLY A 181 -13.54 -30.14 3.33
CA GLY A 181 -13.85 -28.81 3.84
C GLY A 181 -12.59 -28.01 4.09
N VAL A 182 -12.56 -26.76 3.64
CA VAL A 182 -11.50 -25.79 3.92
C VAL A 182 -12.10 -24.48 4.38
N ARG A 183 -11.35 -23.72 5.19
CA ARG A 183 -11.86 -22.51 5.85
C ARG A 183 -11.36 -21.22 5.26
N GLU A 184 -10.35 -21.24 4.40
CA GLU A 184 -9.77 -20.02 3.84
C GLU A 184 -9.62 -20.15 2.33
N GLN A 185 -9.75 -19.05 1.61
CA GLN A 185 -9.60 -19.02 0.16
C GLN A 185 -8.24 -19.57 -0.32
N PRO A 186 -7.09 -19.28 0.34
CA PRO A 186 -5.82 -19.90 -0.01
C PRO A 186 -5.81 -21.43 0.15
N SER A 187 -6.45 -21.95 1.21
CA SER A 187 -6.61 -23.39 1.43
C SER A 187 -7.47 -24.04 0.33
N TYR A 188 -8.52 -23.34 -0.13
CA TYR A 188 -9.36 -23.78 -1.25
C TYR A 188 -8.61 -23.85 -2.57
N GLN A 189 -7.84 -22.80 -2.90
CA GLN A 189 -7.01 -22.77 -4.09
C GLN A 189 -5.93 -23.86 -4.05
N LEU A 190 -5.31 -24.08 -2.89
CA LEU A 190 -4.34 -25.16 -2.71
C LEU A 190 -4.98 -26.54 -2.91
N ALA A 191 -6.17 -26.79 -2.37
CA ALA A 191 -6.88 -28.06 -2.58
C ALA A 191 -7.18 -28.32 -4.07
N LEU A 192 -7.63 -27.29 -4.82
CA LEU A 192 -7.82 -27.40 -6.27
C LEU A 192 -6.49 -27.70 -6.99
N ALA A 193 -5.41 -27.02 -6.62
CA ALA A 193 -4.08 -27.24 -7.20
C ALA A 193 -3.52 -28.64 -6.91
N LEU A 194 -3.95 -29.27 -5.81
CA LEU A 194 -3.62 -30.67 -5.48
C LEU A 194 -4.54 -31.69 -6.18
N GLY A 195 -5.46 -31.25 -7.04
CA GLY A 195 -6.34 -32.11 -7.83
C GLY A 195 -7.62 -32.54 -7.12
N VAL A 196 -8.03 -31.84 -6.06
CA VAL A 196 -9.35 -32.08 -5.45
C VAL A 196 -10.44 -31.59 -6.39
N ASP A 197 -11.31 -32.51 -6.81
CA ASP A 197 -12.50 -32.20 -7.60
C ASP A 197 -13.42 -31.21 -6.85
N ALA A 198 -13.79 -30.12 -7.52
CA ALA A 198 -14.67 -29.08 -7.00
C ALA A 198 -16.03 -29.62 -6.52
N SER A 199 -16.51 -30.74 -7.09
CA SER A 199 -17.76 -31.37 -6.67
C SER A 199 -17.72 -31.88 -5.23
N ARG A 200 -16.51 -32.13 -4.68
CA ARG A 200 -16.28 -32.62 -3.32
C ARG A 200 -15.47 -31.66 -2.43
N LEU A 201 -15.27 -30.42 -2.87
CA LEU A 201 -14.55 -29.38 -2.14
C LEU A 201 -15.52 -28.30 -1.67
N SER A 202 -15.56 -28.03 -0.36
CA SER A 202 -16.37 -26.98 0.26
C SER A 202 -15.46 -25.90 0.84
N LEU A 203 -15.63 -24.67 0.38
CA LEU A 203 -15.21 -23.51 1.17
C LEU A 203 -16.31 -23.23 2.20
N GLN A 204 -15.99 -23.38 3.48
CA GLN A 204 -16.97 -23.33 4.56
C GLN A 204 -16.48 -22.47 5.73
N LEU A 205 -17.41 -22.11 6.61
CA LEU A 205 -17.06 -21.54 7.91
C LEU A 205 -16.33 -22.59 8.76
N ASP A 206 -15.70 -22.08 9.82
CA ASP A 206 -15.14 -22.94 10.85
C ASP A 206 -16.22 -23.80 11.52
N ASP A 207 -15.91 -25.07 11.80
CA ASP A 207 -16.86 -26.02 12.39
C ASP A 207 -17.37 -25.55 13.78
N ALA A 208 -16.56 -24.76 14.51
CA ALA A 208 -16.91 -24.23 15.83
C ALA A 208 -17.75 -22.94 15.79
N HIS A 209 -18.09 -22.42 14.60
CA HIS A 209 -18.80 -21.14 14.44
C HIS A 209 -20.12 -21.09 15.23
N GLY A 210 -20.87 -22.18 15.32
CA GLY A 210 -22.16 -22.24 16.03
C GLY A 210 -22.08 -22.49 17.54
N LEU A 211 -20.89 -22.71 18.10
CA LEU A 211 -20.74 -23.24 19.47
C LEU A 211 -21.19 -22.26 20.57
N TRP A 212 -21.19 -20.95 20.28
CA TRP A 212 -21.51 -19.89 21.24
C TRP A 212 -22.97 -19.85 21.70
N GLN A 213 -23.88 -20.54 21.01
CA GLN A 213 -25.33 -20.42 21.24
C GLN A 213 -25.82 -21.04 22.55
N GLN A 214 -25.03 -21.92 23.18
CA GLN A 214 -25.44 -22.56 24.43
C GLN A 214 -24.96 -21.75 25.64
N PRO A 215 -25.87 -21.23 26.48
CA PRO A 215 -25.48 -20.55 27.71
C PRO A 215 -24.78 -21.49 28.68
N ILE A 216 -23.75 -20.99 29.35
CA ILE A 216 -23.12 -21.71 30.46
C ILE A 216 -24.08 -21.77 31.65
N ARG A 217 -23.99 -22.85 32.46
CA ARG A 217 -24.73 -22.95 33.73
C ARG A 217 -24.19 -21.92 34.73
N ASP A 218 -25.07 -21.38 35.58
CA ASP A 218 -24.72 -20.38 36.61
C ASP A 218 -23.55 -20.86 37.50
N GLY A 219 -22.57 -19.98 37.76
CA GLY A 219 -21.48 -20.21 38.72
C GLY A 219 -20.04 -20.33 38.17
N TYR A 220 -19.83 -20.14 36.87
CA TYR A 220 -18.51 -20.37 36.23
C TYR A 220 -17.64 -19.13 35.98
N LEU A 221 -18.19 -17.92 36.08
CA LEU A 221 -17.42 -16.69 35.86
C LEU A 221 -16.63 -16.34 37.13
N PRO A 222 -15.30 -16.14 37.06
CA PRO A 222 -14.53 -15.77 38.23
C PRO A 222 -14.94 -14.39 38.72
N GLN A 223 -15.23 -14.26 40.01
CA GLN A 223 -15.49 -12.95 40.62
C GLN A 223 -14.22 -12.10 40.59
N PRO A 224 -14.31 -10.77 40.35
CA PRO A 224 -15.53 -9.96 40.22
C PRO A 224 -15.96 -9.70 38.75
N PHE A 225 -15.86 -10.70 37.85
CA PHE A 225 -16.28 -10.52 36.46
C PHE A 225 -17.79 -10.28 36.36
N ALA A 226 -18.19 -9.17 35.73
CA ALA A 226 -19.57 -8.74 35.61
C ALA A 226 -19.91 -8.42 34.15
N LEU A 227 -20.94 -9.11 33.62
CA LEU A 227 -21.36 -9.02 32.23
C LEU A 227 -22.10 -7.71 31.88
N ASP A 228 -22.56 -6.97 32.88
CA ASP A 228 -23.30 -5.71 32.75
C ASP A 228 -22.42 -4.53 32.35
N ARG A 229 -21.09 -4.65 32.47
CA ARG A 229 -20.12 -3.64 32.06
C ARG A 229 -19.54 -3.95 30.68
N PRO A 230 -19.27 -2.95 29.83
CA PRO A 230 -18.63 -3.18 28.55
C PRO A 230 -17.21 -3.70 28.74
N TRP A 231 -16.83 -4.70 27.95
CA TRP A 231 -15.52 -5.35 28.04
C TRP A 231 -15.05 -5.85 26.68
N MET A 232 -13.72 -5.96 26.53
CA MET A 232 -13.08 -6.46 25.32
C MET A 232 -12.37 -7.78 25.60
N ALA A 233 -12.58 -8.77 24.73
CA ALA A 233 -11.90 -10.05 24.78
C ALA A 233 -10.52 -9.92 24.12
N LEU A 234 -9.48 -10.21 24.88
CA LEU A 234 -8.09 -10.23 24.44
C LEU A 234 -7.60 -11.67 24.44
N SER A 235 -6.97 -12.11 23.36
CA SER A 235 -6.35 -13.44 23.35
C SER A 235 -5.13 -13.45 22.44
N PHE A 236 -3.96 -13.59 23.05
CA PHE A 236 -2.70 -13.54 22.34
C PHE A 236 -1.87 -14.79 22.61
N HIS A 237 -1.38 -15.42 21.55
CA HIS A 237 -0.24 -16.33 21.68
C HIS A 237 1.02 -15.52 22.03
N PRO A 238 2.05 -16.12 22.65
CA PRO A 238 3.33 -15.45 22.87
C PRO A 238 3.90 -14.91 21.56
N LEU A 239 3.96 -13.58 21.42
CA LEU A 239 4.43 -12.91 20.19
C LEU A 239 5.95 -12.69 20.19
N CYS A 240 6.58 -12.77 21.36
CA CYS A 240 8.00 -12.50 21.59
C CYS A 240 8.53 -13.30 22.79
N ASP A 241 9.84 -13.22 23.04
CA ASP A 241 10.45 -13.82 24.23
C ASP A 241 10.08 -12.98 25.47
N LEU A 242 9.20 -13.53 26.31
CA LEU A 242 8.66 -12.83 27.48
C LEU A 242 9.69 -12.63 28.61
N SER A 243 10.85 -13.30 28.57
CA SER A 243 11.92 -13.08 29.56
C SER A 243 12.71 -11.79 29.33
N ARG A 244 12.56 -11.17 28.15
CA ARG A 244 13.30 -9.97 27.76
C ARG A 244 12.43 -8.73 27.90
N ASN A 245 13.07 -7.59 28.08
CA ASN A 245 12.36 -6.32 27.98
C ASN A 245 12.13 -6.04 26.49
N ASP A 246 10.91 -6.30 26.03
CA ASP A 246 10.54 -6.28 24.62
C ASP A 246 9.69 -5.04 24.29
N ARG A 247 10.15 -4.25 23.29
CA ARG A 247 9.46 -3.03 22.84
C ARG A 247 8.08 -3.31 22.27
N LEU A 248 7.90 -4.47 21.62
CA LEU A 248 6.63 -4.86 21.03
C LEU A 248 5.58 -5.07 22.12
N LEU A 249 5.96 -5.75 23.20
CA LEU A 249 5.06 -6.04 24.31
C LEU A 249 4.68 -4.77 25.07
N ASP A 250 5.64 -3.84 25.26
CA ASP A 250 5.39 -2.53 25.84
C ASP A 250 4.45 -1.69 24.95
N SER A 251 4.69 -1.66 23.64
CA SER A 251 3.85 -0.95 22.66
C SER A 251 2.42 -1.52 22.62
N LEU A 252 2.29 -2.85 22.62
CA LEU A 252 0.99 -3.53 22.65
C LEU A 252 0.23 -3.20 23.93
N ALA A 253 0.86 -3.30 25.10
CA ALA A 253 0.24 -2.94 26.37
C ALA A 253 -0.23 -1.47 26.39
N GLN A 254 0.60 -0.55 25.91
CA GLN A 254 0.24 0.87 25.82
C GLN A 254 -0.98 1.12 24.91
N GLN A 255 -1.02 0.46 23.75
CA GLN A 255 -2.14 0.61 22.81
C GLN A 255 -3.42 -0.05 23.32
N LEU A 256 -3.34 -1.17 24.04
CA LEU A 256 -4.49 -1.79 24.70
C LEU A 256 -5.06 -0.90 25.81
N GLU A 257 -4.23 -0.20 26.58
CA GLU A 257 -4.73 0.80 27.53
C GLU A 257 -5.42 1.97 26.82
N GLN A 258 -4.85 2.46 25.72
CA GLN A 258 -5.48 3.51 24.92
C GLN A 258 -6.83 3.02 24.37
N ALA A 259 -6.91 1.77 23.92
CA ALA A 259 -8.15 1.18 23.44
C ALA A 259 -9.19 1.07 24.56
N ALA A 260 -8.79 0.66 25.77
CA ALA A 260 -9.69 0.61 26.92
C ALA A 260 -10.25 2.00 27.27
N ARG A 261 -9.40 3.04 27.27
CA ARG A 261 -9.83 4.44 27.48
C ARG A 261 -10.77 4.93 26.38
N LEU A 262 -10.45 4.64 25.12
CA LEU A 262 -11.22 5.07 23.96
C LEU A 262 -12.61 4.40 23.92
N THR A 263 -12.67 3.11 24.25
CA THR A 263 -13.90 2.31 24.11
C THR A 263 -14.74 2.27 25.39
N GLY A 264 -14.15 2.58 26.54
CA GLY A 264 -14.74 2.36 27.85
C GLY A 264 -14.81 0.87 28.25
N CYS A 265 -14.25 -0.03 27.43
CA CYS A 265 -14.31 -1.47 27.70
C CYS A 265 -13.21 -1.90 28.67
N SER A 266 -13.57 -2.71 29.67
CA SER A 266 -12.59 -3.39 30.52
C SER A 266 -11.84 -4.48 29.74
N PRO A 267 -10.50 -4.55 29.81
CA PRO A 267 -9.72 -5.62 29.18
C PRO A 267 -9.88 -6.95 29.90
N VAL A 268 -10.18 -8.02 29.16
CA VAL A 268 -10.31 -9.38 29.68
C VAL A 268 -9.47 -10.33 28.82
N PHE A 269 -8.44 -10.91 29.40
CA PHE A 269 -7.57 -11.86 28.73
C PHE A 269 -8.13 -13.29 28.85
N ILE A 270 -8.39 -13.91 27.70
CA ILE A 270 -8.95 -15.26 27.57
C ILE A 270 -7.91 -16.17 26.91
N PRO A 271 -7.14 -16.95 27.69
CA PRO A 271 -6.12 -17.84 27.13
C PRO A 271 -6.79 -19.00 26.38
N HIS A 272 -6.21 -19.39 25.24
CA HIS A 272 -6.70 -20.48 24.40
C HIS A 272 -5.82 -21.73 24.46
N ALA A 273 -4.61 -21.64 25.01
CA ALA A 273 -3.69 -22.76 25.17
C ALA A 273 -3.00 -22.75 26.54
N ARG A 274 -2.99 -23.90 27.25
CA ARG A 274 -2.32 -24.06 28.56
C ARG A 274 -0.81 -24.24 28.45
N ALA A 275 -0.39 -25.07 27.50
CA ALA A 275 1.01 -25.28 27.19
C ALA A 275 1.07 -25.55 25.69
N ASP A 276 1.83 -24.74 24.97
CA ASP A 276 2.07 -24.96 23.54
C ASP A 276 3.23 -25.97 23.36
N ALA A 277 3.27 -27.00 24.20
CA ALA A 277 4.35 -27.98 24.26
C ALA A 277 4.44 -28.83 22.98
N ALA A 278 3.37 -28.89 22.19
CA ALA A 278 3.42 -29.47 20.84
C ALA A 278 4.31 -28.67 19.85
N HIS A 279 4.74 -27.47 20.25
CA HIS A 279 5.47 -26.51 19.41
C HIS A 279 6.80 -26.06 20.01
N GLY A 280 7.20 -26.60 21.17
CA GLY A 280 8.44 -26.20 21.85
C GLY A 280 8.45 -24.74 22.32
N ALA A 281 7.30 -24.07 22.40
CA ALA A 281 7.25 -22.68 22.82
C ALA A 281 7.52 -22.59 24.34
N PRO A 282 8.47 -21.74 24.78
CA PRO A 282 8.83 -21.62 26.19
C PRO A 282 7.75 -20.95 27.06
N TRP A 283 6.72 -20.36 26.44
CA TRP A 283 5.69 -19.55 27.09
C TRP A 283 4.28 -20.01 26.71
N SER A 284 3.33 -19.88 27.64
CA SER A 284 1.89 -20.14 27.43
C SER A 284 1.10 -18.87 27.13
N ASP A 285 -0.17 -19.02 26.71
CA ASP A 285 -1.08 -17.87 26.60
C ASP A 285 -1.28 -17.19 27.96
N GLU A 286 -1.31 -17.97 29.05
CA GLU A 286 -1.44 -17.44 30.40
C GLU A 286 -0.22 -16.60 30.81
N ASP A 287 0.99 -16.99 30.37
CA ASP A 287 2.20 -16.17 30.54
C ASP A 287 2.12 -14.86 29.77
N MET A 288 1.66 -14.90 28.52
CA MET A 288 1.44 -13.70 27.71
C MET A 288 0.44 -12.75 28.37
N GLY A 289 -0.67 -13.27 28.89
CA GLY A 289 -1.66 -12.50 29.64
C GLY A 289 -1.07 -11.84 30.88
N ARG A 290 -0.29 -12.58 31.69
CA ARG A 290 0.42 -12.03 32.86
C ARG A 290 1.40 -10.92 32.46
N ALA A 291 2.22 -11.17 31.45
CA ALA A 291 3.25 -10.22 31.01
C ALA A 291 2.64 -8.91 30.46
N LEU A 292 1.48 -8.98 29.80
CA LEU A 292 0.70 -7.82 29.39
C LEU A 292 0.10 -7.09 30.59
N ALA A 293 -0.51 -7.82 31.53
CA ALA A 293 -1.14 -7.22 32.71
C ALA A 293 -0.13 -6.45 33.58
N GLU A 294 1.09 -6.97 33.74
CA GLU A 294 2.18 -6.31 34.46
C GLU A 294 2.61 -4.99 33.81
N ARG A 295 2.46 -4.85 32.49
CA ARG A 295 2.83 -3.65 31.72
C ARG A 295 1.71 -2.61 31.64
N MET A 296 0.46 -3.04 31.77
CA MET A 296 -0.72 -2.15 31.81
C MET A 296 -0.83 -1.50 33.21
N ARG A 297 -0.18 -0.35 33.38
CA ARG A 297 -0.08 0.38 34.66
C ARG A 297 -1.35 1.12 35.08
N HIS A 298 -2.20 1.51 34.14
CA HIS A 298 -3.33 2.40 34.37
C HIS A 298 -4.69 1.76 34.15
N THR A 299 -4.73 0.58 33.55
CA THR A 299 -5.99 -0.13 33.25
C THR A 299 -5.84 -1.58 33.67
N PRO A 300 -6.51 -2.02 34.74
CA PRO A 300 -6.43 -3.41 35.18
C PRO A 300 -7.02 -4.33 34.11
N MET A 301 -6.30 -5.40 33.81
CA MET A 301 -6.75 -6.47 32.93
C MET A 301 -7.16 -7.68 33.76
N LEU A 302 -8.36 -8.22 33.50
CA LEU A 302 -8.79 -9.47 34.13
C LEU A 302 -8.17 -10.66 33.39
N LEU A 303 -7.51 -11.55 34.12
CA LEU A 303 -6.94 -12.79 33.57
C LEU A 303 -7.86 -13.97 33.88
N LEU A 304 -8.33 -14.66 32.85
CA LEU A 304 -9.09 -15.90 33.00
C LEU A 304 -8.18 -17.12 32.87
N PRO A 305 -8.52 -18.27 33.48
CA PRO A 305 -7.83 -19.52 33.21
C PRO A 305 -8.27 -20.11 31.86
N VAL A 306 -7.52 -21.08 31.34
CA VAL A 306 -7.99 -21.87 30.19
C VAL A 306 -9.21 -22.72 30.59
N MET A 307 -10.34 -22.41 29.94
CA MET A 307 -11.68 -23.01 30.15
C MET A 307 -12.05 -24.00 29.04
N LEU A 308 -13.19 -24.67 29.21
CA LEU A 308 -13.74 -25.55 28.18
C LEU A 308 -14.21 -24.75 26.94
N PRO A 309 -14.20 -25.35 25.74
CA PRO A 309 -14.48 -24.65 24.50
C PRO A 309 -15.84 -23.97 24.44
N GLU A 310 -16.90 -24.60 24.94
CA GLU A 310 -18.24 -24.01 24.98
C GLU A 310 -18.28 -22.76 25.86
N GLN A 311 -17.53 -22.78 26.97
CA GLN A 311 -17.45 -21.65 27.90
C GLN A 311 -16.74 -20.47 27.27
N VAL A 312 -15.62 -20.73 26.58
CA VAL A 312 -14.85 -19.69 25.88
C VAL A 312 -15.64 -19.12 24.70
N ALA A 313 -16.32 -19.97 23.92
CA ALA A 313 -17.15 -19.54 22.79
C ALA A 313 -18.30 -18.64 23.26
N TRP A 314 -19.06 -19.09 24.28
CA TRP A 314 -20.15 -18.31 24.84
C TRP A 314 -19.67 -16.99 25.44
N LEU A 315 -18.58 -17.02 26.22
CA LEU A 315 -18.04 -15.84 26.86
C LEU A 315 -17.56 -14.81 25.84
N THR A 316 -16.79 -15.25 24.84
CA THR A 316 -16.31 -14.37 23.75
C THR A 316 -17.47 -13.73 23.00
N ALA A 317 -18.57 -14.46 22.80
CA ALA A 317 -19.80 -13.93 22.20
C ALA A 317 -20.51 -12.87 23.05
N GLN A 318 -20.19 -12.73 24.34
CA GLN A 318 -20.70 -11.64 25.19
C GLN A 318 -19.82 -10.38 25.17
N ALA A 319 -18.63 -10.44 24.54
CA ALA A 319 -17.73 -9.30 24.45
C ALA A 319 -18.31 -8.16 23.59
N HIS A 320 -17.82 -6.95 23.80
CA HIS A 320 -18.16 -5.79 22.96
C HIS A 320 -17.16 -5.59 21.81
N LEU A 321 -15.97 -6.15 21.95
CA LEU A 321 -14.86 -6.08 21.01
C LEU A 321 -13.96 -7.30 21.22
N VAL A 322 -13.47 -7.91 20.15
CA VAL A 322 -12.51 -9.02 20.21
C VAL A 322 -11.22 -8.60 19.53
N ILE A 323 -10.09 -8.76 20.21
CA ILE A 323 -8.75 -8.50 19.67
C ILE A 323 -7.92 -9.75 19.90
N SER A 324 -7.40 -10.34 18.83
CA SER A 324 -6.72 -11.62 19.00
C SER A 324 -5.66 -11.94 17.95
N SER A 325 -4.60 -12.61 18.40
CA SER A 325 -3.65 -13.33 17.53
C SER A 325 -3.92 -14.83 17.43
N ARG A 326 -4.97 -15.32 18.09
CA ARG A 326 -5.48 -16.70 18.00
C ARG A 326 -6.72 -16.70 17.08
N TYR A 327 -6.92 -17.79 16.35
CA TYR A 327 -7.98 -17.86 15.32
C TYR A 327 -9.41 -17.93 15.88
N HIS A 328 -9.65 -18.79 16.88
CA HIS A 328 -10.99 -19.08 17.38
C HIS A 328 -11.68 -17.93 18.13
N PRO A 329 -10.97 -17.02 18.83
CA PRO A 329 -11.58 -15.78 19.31
C PRO A 329 -12.30 -15.00 18.21
N LEU A 330 -11.68 -14.88 17.02
CA LEU A 330 -12.32 -14.21 15.88
C LEU A 330 -13.52 -15.01 15.37
N VAL A 331 -13.42 -16.34 15.28
CA VAL A 331 -14.54 -17.21 14.90
C VAL A 331 -15.75 -16.98 15.80
N PHE A 332 -15.56 -17.01 17.13
CA PHE A 332 -16.65 -16.82 18.09
C PHE A 332 -17.19 -15.39 18.09
N GLY A 333 -16.31 -14.40 18.01
CA GLY A 333 -16.70 -12.99 17.94
C GLY A 333 -17.53 -12.68 16.69
N LEU A 334 -17.06 -13.11 15.51
CA LEU A 334 -17.75 -12.90 14.24
C LEU A 334 -19.10 -13.62 14.20
N ALA A 335 -19.18 -14.84 14.73
CA ALA A 335 -20.43 -15.59 14.84
C ALA A 335 -21.49 -14.88 15.69
N ALA A 336 -21.06 -14.12 16.70
CA ALA A 336 -21.91 -13.30 17.55
C ALA A 336 -22.01 -11.83 17.08
N ALA A 337 -21.61 -11.56 15.83
CA ALA A 337 -21.60 -10.24 15.20
C ALA A 337 -20.86 -9.16 16.01
N LYS A 338 -19.75 -9.54 16.66
CA LYS A 338 -18.89 -8.62 17.40
C LYS A 338 -17.81 -8.02 16.49
N PRO A 339 -17.48 -6.73 16.67
CA PRO A 339 -16.29 -6.16 16.05
C PRO A 339 -15.05 -6.97 16.47
N CYS A 340 -14.28 -7.41 15.47
CA CYS A 340 -13.11 -8.27 15.65
C CYS A 340 -11.90 -7.65 14.98
N LEU A 341 -10.74 -7.70 15.64
CA LEU A 341 -9.46 -7.30 15.07
C LEU A 341 -8.43 -8.44 15.22
N GLY A 342 -7.92 -8.92 14.09
CA GLY A 342 -6.86 -9.94 14.04
C GLY A 342 -5.46 -9.34 14.10
N VAL A 343 -4.56 -9.98 14.85
CA VAL A 343 -3.13 -9.60 14.91
C VAL A 343 -2.29 -10.80 14.51
N TRP A 344 -1.64 -10.77 13.36
CA TRP A 344 -0.84 -11.88 12.86
C TRP A 344 0.66 -11.59 12.95
N SER A 345 1.46 -12.65 13.09
CA SER A 345 2.93 -12.59 13.23
C SER A 345 3.67 -13.27 12.08
N ASP A 346 3.00 -14.13 11.34
CA ASP A 346 3.57 -14.89 10.23
C ASP A 346 2.51 -15.20 9.16
N GLN A 347 2.93 -15.80 8.04
CA GLN A 347 2.03 -16.11 6.92
C GLN A 347 0.92 -17.12 7.27
N TYR A 348 1.18 -18.03 8.22
CA TYR A 348 0.21 -19.04 8.64
C TYR A 348 -0.91 -18.40 9.48
N THR A 349 -0.54 -17.62 10.49
CA THR A 349 -1.46 -16.85 11.32
C THR A 349 -2.19 -15.80 10.48
N ARG A 350 -1.53 -15.17 9.51
CA ARG A 350 -2.17 -14.26 8.54
C ARG A 350 -3.26 -14.96 7.73
N THR A 351 -2.96 -16.13 7.14
CA THR A 351 -3.93 -16.91 6.36
C THR A 351 -5.17 -17.21 7.19
N LYS A 352 -4.97 -17.67 8.43
CA LYS A 352 -6.05 -17.99 9.36
C LYS A 352 -6.85 -16.76 9.75
N LEU A 353 -6.23 -15.76 10.38
CA LEU A 353 -6.95 -14.60 10.93
C LEU A 353 -7.64 -13.79 9.84
N ARG A 354 -6.96 -13.55 8.71
CA ARG A 354 -7.56 -12.83 7.59
C ARG A 354 -8.66 -13.64 6.92
N GLY A 355 -8.47 -14.95 6.76
CA GLY A 355 -9.48 -15.84 6.18
C GLY A 355 -10.77 -15.88 6.98
N ALA A 356 -10.69 -15.93 8.32
CA ALA A 356 -11.89 -15.84 9.18
C ALA A 356 -12.67 -14.53 8.95
N LEU A 357 -11.96 -13.40 8.84
CA LEU A 357 -12.55 -12.10 8.60
C LEU A 357 -13.10 -11.95 7.17
N GLU A 358 -12.45 -12.56 6.18
CA GLU A 358 -12.85 -12.47 4.77
C GLU A 358 -14.25 -13.05 4.52
N HIS A 359 -14.64 -14.12 5.22
CA HIS A 359 -16.01 -14.66 5.16
C HIS A 359 -17.10 -13.64 5.48
N HIS A 360 -16.76 -12.63 6.27
CA HIS A 360 -17.66 -11.58 6.68
C HIS A 360 -17.36 -10.24 5.98
N GLY A 361 -16.54 -10.22 4.92
CA GLY A 361 -16.14 -9.00 4.21
C GLY A 361 -15.29 -8.05 5.05
N SER A 362 -14.63 -8.56 6.09
CA SER A 362 -13.92 -7.77 7.09
C SER A 362 -12.41 -7.98 7.12
N ALA A 363 -11.84 -8.51 6.02
CA ALA A 363 -10.42 -8.87 5.92
C ALA A 363 -9.43 -7.73 6.22
N HIS A 364 -9.88 -6.48 6.17
CA HIS A 364 -9.11 -5.28 6.50
C HIS A 364 -8.99 -5.03 8.02
N ALA A 365 -9.82 -5.68 8.84
CA ALA A 365 -9.74 -5.67 10.29
C ALA A 365 -8.68 -6.66 10.81
N ALA A 366 -7.50 -6.65 10.19
CA ALA A 366 -6.33 -7.39 10.65
C ALA A 366 -5.05 -6.59 10.42
N CYS A 367 -4.05 -6.77 11.27
CA CYS A 367 -2.75 -6.11 11.13
C CYS A 367 -1.58 -7.03 11.50
N ASN A 368 -0.41 -6.72 10.95
CA ASN A 368 0.85 -7.36 11.31
C ASN A 368 1.27 -6.92 12.72
N VAL A 369 1.91 -7.82 13.46
CA VAL A 369 2.57 -7.53 14.74
C VAL A 369 3.58 -6.37 14.62
N GLN A 370 4.25 -6.19 13.48
CA GLN A 370 5.17 -5.07 13.24
C GLN A 370 4.47 -3.71 13.15
N GLU A 371 3.21 -3.68 12.66
CA GLU A 371 2.40 -2.45 12.64
C GLU A 371 2.05 -1.97 14.06
N LEU A 372 2.12 -2.86 15.05
CA LEU A 372 1.93 -2.48 16.45
C LEU A 372 3.05 -1.56 16.94
N ASP A 373 4.31 -1.80 16.55
CA ASP A 373 5.42 -0.92 16.91
C ASP A 373 5.27 0.50 16.36
N GLU A 374 4.56 0.65 15.24
CA GLU A 374 4.26 1.92 14.59
C GLU A 374 3.02 2.63 15.18
N GLY A 375 2.37 2.04 16.19
CA GLY A 375 1.19 2.63 16.85
C GLY A 375 -0.11 2.51 16.03
N LEU A 376 -0.18 1.57 15.08
CA LEU A 376 -1.32 1.45 14.16
C LEU A 376 -2.50 0.66 14.75
N LEU A 377 -2.29 -0.13 15.81
CA LEU A 377 -3.36 -0.90 16.46
C LEU A 377 -4.48 0.03 16.93
N ILE A 378 -4.12 1.07 17.67
CA ILE A 378 -5.11 1.99 18.24
C ILE A 378 -5.86 2.75 17.17
N ARG A 379 -5.22 3.08 16.04
CA ARG A 379 -5.88 3.76 14.91
C ARG A 379 -6.94 2.86 14.28
N ARG A 380 -6.59 1.59 14.01
CA ARG A 380 -7.52 0.59 13.47
C ARG A 380 -8.68 0.34 14.43
N LEU A 381 -8.39 0.20 15.73
CA LEU A 381 -9.43 0.03 16.76
C LEU A 381 -10.34 1.25 16.86
N ALA A 382 -9.80 2.46 16.73
CA ALA A 382 -10.62 3.67 16.74
C ALA A 382 -11.61 3.70 15.58
N ALA A 383 -11.14 3.40 14.37
CA ALA A 383 -12.01 3.31 13.19
C ALA A 383 -13.08 2.22 13.35
N LEU A 384 -12.67 1.02 13.78
CA LEU A 384 -13.56 -0.11 14.03
C LEU A 384 -14.62 0.23 15.09
N TRP A 385 -14.22 0.90 16.19
CA TRP A 385 -15.12 1.26 17.28
C TRP A 385 -16.07 2.40 16.91
N GLN A 386 -15.59 3.42 16.19
CA GLN A 386 -16.44 4.51 15.70
C GLN A 386 -17.52 3.98 14.76
N GLY A 387 -17.16 3.07 13.85
CA GLY A 387 -18.08 2.43 12.91
C GLY A 387 -18.88 1.24 13.47
N ARG A 388 -18.75 0.91 14.75
CA ARG A 388 -19.22 -0.38 15.32
C ARG A 388 -20.69 -0.73 15.05
N GLN A 389 -21.59 0.26 14.98
CA GLN A 389 -23.01 0.01 14.70
C GLN A 389 -23.22 -0.47 13.26
N ALA A 390 -22.58 0.18 12.29
CA ALA A 390 -22.60 -0.25 10.89
C ALA A 390 -21.96 -1.62 10.73
N TRP A 391 -20.86 -1.86 11.44
CA TRP A 391 -20.19 -3.16 11.51
C TRP A 391 -21.10 -4.27 12.03
N GLN A 392 -21.77 -4.05 13.17
CA GLN A 392 -22.69 -5.03 13.73
C GLN A 392 -23.86 -5.31 12.78
N ALA A 393 -24.40 -4.28 12.12
CA ALA A 393 -25.45 -4.44 11.12
C ALA A 393 -24.98 -5.26 9.91
N HIS A 394 -23.77 -5.00 9.40
CA HIS A 394 -23.14 -5.75 8.32
C HIS A 394 -22.91 -7.20 8.70
N LEU A 395 -22.28 -7.46 9.86
CA LEU A 395 -22.02 -8.81 10.35
C LEU A 395 -23.33 -9.59 10.56
N ALA A 396 -24.38 -8.95 11.08
CA ALA A 396 -25.69 -9.58 11.23
C ALA A 396 -26.35 -9.89 9.87
N ALA A 397 -26.16 -9.05 8.85
CA ALA A 397 -26.64 -9.31 7.50
C ALA A 397 -25.89 -10.47 6.83
N GLN A 398 -24.56 -10.46 6.90
CA GLN A 398 -23.71 -11.56 6.42
C GLN A 398 -24.02 -12.86 7.16
N GLY A 399 -24.20 -12.80 8.48
CA GLY A 399 -24.55 -13.97 9.30
C GLY A 399 -25.84 -14.66 8.86
N ARG A 400 -26.83 -13.91 8.35
CA ARG A 400 -28.06 -14.51 7.78
C ARG A 400 -27.78 -15.29 6.50
N LEU A 401 -26.99 -14.73 5.58
CA LEU A 401 -26.61 -15.40 4.33
C LEU A 401 -25.78 -16.65 4.61
N LEU A 402 -24.80 -16.53 5.50
CA LEU A 402 -23.93 -17.63 5.92
C LEU A 402 -24.72 -18.74 6.63
N ALA A 403 -25.76 -18.40 7.40
CA ALA A 403 -26.63 -19.40 8.03
C ALA A 403 -27.40 -20.24 6.99
N GLU A 404 -27.81 -19.64 5.87
CA GLU A 404 -28.45 -20.39 4.77
C GLU A 404 -27.45 -21.31 4.06
N ASP A 405 -26.23 -20.82 3.77
CA ASP A 405 -25.15 -21.63 3.21
C ASP A 405 -24.79 -22.81 4.14
N GLU A 406 -24.69 -22.54 5.43
CA GLU A 406 -24.39 -23.54 6.45
C GLU A 406 -25.51 -24.58 6.57
N ALA A 407 -26.78 -24.16 6.49
CA ALA A 407 -27.91 -25.09 6.47
C ALA A 407 -27.87 -26.02 5.24
N ARG A 408 -27.57 -25.46 4.06
CA ARG A 408 -27.38 -26.26 2.82
C ARG A 408 -26.23 -27.24 2.97
N ARG A 409 -25.10 -26.78 3.52
CA ARG A 409 -23.92 -27.61 3.79
C ARG A 409 -24.24 -28.76 4.74
N GLN A 410 -24.90 -28.48 5.87
CA GLN A 410 -25.31 -29.49 6.84
C GLN A 410 -26.27 -30.50 6.24
N GLN A 411 -27.22 -30.08 5.41
CA GLN A 411 -28.13 -30.98 4.69
C GLN A 411 -27.38 -31.92 3.73
N ALA A 412 -26.41 -31.38 2.98
CA ALA A 412 -25.57 -32.18 2.08
C ALA A 412 -24.71 -33.18 2.87
N LEU A 413 -24.05 -32.71 3.94
CA LEU A 413 -23.21 -33.54 4.79
C LEU A 413 -24.01 -34.62 5.52
N ALA A 414 -25.27 -34.37 5.88
CA ALA A 414 -26.13 -35.33 6.56
C ALA A 414 -26.29 -36.64 5.78
N THR A 415 -26.50 -36.57 4.47
CA THR A 415 -26.65 -37.77 3.64
C THR A 415 -25.39 -38.64 3.72
N LEU A 416 -24.22 -38.02 3.60
CA LEU A 416 -22.93 -38.71 3.70
C LEU A 416 -22.69 -39.28 5.10
N LEU A 417 -22.96 -38.52 6.16
CA LEU A 417 -22.73 -38.96 7.54
C LEU A 417 -23.66 -40.11 7.96
N VAL A 418 -24.90 -40.11 7.45
CA VAL A 418 -25.93 -41.11 7.78
C VAL A 418 -25.76 -42.40 6.97
N THR A 419 -25.45 -42.29 5.68
CA THR A 419 -25.50 -43.43 4.74
C THR A 419 -24.13 -43.88 4.22
N GLY A 420 -23.09 -43.07 4.41
CA GLY A 420 -21.77 -43.27 3.81
C GLY A 420 -21.72 -43.08 2.30
N GLN A 421 -22.84 -42.73 1.66
CA GLN A 421 -22.91 -42.53 0.22
C GLN A 421 -22.37 -41.16 -0.19
N ARG A 422 -21.66 -41.14 -1.32
CA ARG A 422 -21.17 -39.93 -1.95
C ARG A 422 -22.35 -39.12 -2.50
N LEU A 423 -22.28 -37.80 -2.38
CA LEU A 423 -23.26 -36.91 -2.97
C LEU A 423 -23.17 -36.95 -4.50
N GLU A 424 -24.33 -37.04 -5.16
CA GLU A 424 -24.44 -36.93 -6.62
C GLU A 424 -24.38 -35.47 -7.10
N THR A 425 -24.73 -34.53 -6.21
CA THR A 425 -24.70 -33.09 -6.48
C THR A 425 -23.41 -32.44 -5.96
N PRO A 426 -22.90 -31.38 -6.61
CA PRO A 426 -21.77 -30.61 -6.10
C PRO A 426 -21.99 -30.12 -4.68
N ILE A 427 -20.93 -30.14 -3.87
CA ILE A 427 -20.98 -29.64 -2.51
C ILE A 427 -21.19 -28.12 -2.50
N PRO A 428 -22.12 -27.60 -1.69
CA PRO A 428 -22.25 -26.17 -1.47
C PRO A 428 -20.93 -25.60 -0.93
N SER A 429 -20.40 -24.59 -1.62
CA SER A 429 -19.35 -23.71 -1.09
C SER A 429 -19.99 -22.36 -0.79
N ILE A 430 -19.54 -21.72 0.28
CA ILE A 430 -19.91 -20.33 0.57
C ILE A 430 -19.54 -19.50 -0.66
N ALA A 431 -20.49 -18.71 -1.14
CA ALA A 431 -20.25 -17.79 -2.23
C ALA A 431 -19.36 -16.64 -1.74
N VAL A 432 -18.05 -16.84 -1.75
CA VAL A 432 -17.09 -15.76 -1.52
C VAL A 432 -17.19 -14.81 -2.71
N GLY A 433 -17.86 -13.67 -2.51
CA GLY A 433 -17.89 -12.58 -3.48
C GLY A 433 -18.54 -12.92 -4.82
N LYS A 434 -19.83 -13.27 -4.83
CA LYS A 434 -20.75 -12.81 -5.89
C LYS A 434 -21.83 -11.93 -5.28
N SER A 435 -21.43 -10.79 -4.72
CA SER A 435 -22.37 -9.66 -4.68
C SER A 435 -22.46 -9.08 -6.09
N THR A 436 -23.32 -9.67 -6.93
CA THR A 436 -23.88 -8.98 -8.10
C THR A 436 -25.14 -8.19 -7.73
N ALA A 437 -25.48 -8.12 -6.44
CA ALA A 437 -26.18 -6.95 -5.96
C ALA A 437 -25.15 -5.82 -5.94
N ALA A 438 -25.49 -4.70 -6.58
CA ALA A 438 -24.93 -3.41 -6.22
C ALA A 438 -25.22 -3.19 -4.73
N VAL A 439 -24.40 -3.80 -3.86
CA VAL A 439 -24.07 -3.20 -2.60
C VAL A 439 -23.33 -1.95 -3.03
N ASP A 440 -23.85 -0.80 -2.64
CA ASP A 440 -23.08 0.42 -2.60
C ASP A 440 -21.78 0.09 -1.84
N ASP A 441 -20.75 -0.28 -2.59
CA ASP A 441 -19.37 -0.56 -2.17
C ASP A 441 -18.69 0.75 -1.77
N THR A 442 -19.45 1.67 -1.19
CA THR A 442 -18.92 2.72 -0.33
C THR A 442 -18.36 2.04 0.92
N PRO A 443 -17.02 1.86 1.04
CA PRO A 443 -16.45 1.59 2.36
C PRO A 443 -16.93 2.72 3.26
N ALA A 444 -17.35 2.38 4.49
CA ALA A 444 -17.92 3.29 5.50
C ALA A 444 -17.61 4.73 5.13
N SER A 445 -18.56 5.37 4.43
CA SER A 445 -18.29 6.66 3.80
C SER A 445 -17.71 7.53 4.90
N ALA A 446 -16.53 8.11 4.67
CA ALA A 446 -16.09 9.27 5.44
C ALA A 446 -17.35 10.14 5.65
N PRO A 447 -17.57 10.64 6.89
CA PRO A 447 -18.81 11.32 7.27
C PRO A 447 -19.29 12.19 6.10
N PRO A 448 -20.56 12.08 5.68
CA PRO A 448 -21.01 12.55 4.37
C PRO A 448 -20.44 13.94 4.10
N LEU A 449 -19.51 14.01 3.14
CA LEU A 449 -18.87 15.25 2.75
C LEU A 449 -19.98 16.21 2.35
N SER A 450 -19.91 17.46 2.81
CA SER A 450 -20.88 18.47 2.39
C SER A 450 -20.87 18.57 0.86
N PRO A 451 -21.99 18.95 0.22
CA PRO A 451 -22.03 19.17 -1.22
C PRO A 451 -20.93 20.12 -1.72
N ASP A 452 -20.49 21.04 -0.85
CA ASP A 452 -19.46 22.04 -1.13
C ASP A 452 -18.03 21.61 -0.78
N ALA A 453 -17.81 20.39 -0.28
CA ALA A 453 -16.49 19.94 0.20
C ALA A 453 -15.40 19.96 -0.88
N PHE A 454 -15.79 19.73 -2.15
CA PHE A 454 -14.94 19.87 -3.33
C PHE A 454 -15.30 21.10 -4.18
N HIS A 455 -16.28 21.90 -3.76
CA HIS A 455 -16.75 23.10 -4.46
C HIS A 455 -16.54 24.35 -3.61
N ARG A 456 -15.28 24.69 -3.30
CA ARG A 456 -14.98 26.08 -2.93
C ARG A 456 -14.90 26.92 -4.20
N ARG A 457 -15.43 28.15 -4.12
CA ARG A 457 -15.14 29.23 -5.09
C ARG A 457 -13.65 29.57 -5.01
N SER A 458 -12.78 28.76 -5.61
CA SER A 458 -11.40 29.15 -5.84
C SER A 458 -11.37 30.32 -6.83
N PRO A 459 -10.47 31.30 -6.64
CA PRO A 459 -10.38 32.47 -7.50
C PRO A 459 -10.10 32.02 -8.94
N MET A 460 -10.80 32.63 -9.91
CA MET A 460 -10.46 32.44 -11.32
C MET A 460 -9.02 32.91 -11.54
N LEU A 461 -8.23 32.11 -12.27
CA LEU A 461 -6.89 32.53 -12.71
C LEU A 461 -6.98 33.84 -13.48
N THR A 462 -6.20 34.81 -13.04
CA THR A 462 -6.08 36.12 -13.67
C THR A 462 -5.10 36.07 -14.84
N GLU A 463 -5.12 37.09 -15.68
CA GLU A 463 -4.10 37.25 -16.72
C GLU A 463 -2.68 37.30 -16.14
N ALA A 464 -2.51 37.93 -14.97
CA ALA A 464 -1.22 37.98 -14.28
C ALA A 464 -0.75 36.59 -13.82
N ASP A 465 -1.67 35.73 -13.38
CA ASP A 465 -1.34 34.34 -13.01
C ASP A 465 -0.84 33.53 -14.22
N TRP A 466 -1.47 33.71 -15.38
CA TRP A 466 -1.04 33.07 -16.64
C TRP A 466 0.29 33.60 -17.13
N GLN A 467 0.54 34.91 -17.00
CA GLN A 467 1.84 35.51 -17.33
C GLN A 467 2.94 34.96 -16.43
N GLN A 468 2.69 34.85 -15.12
CA GLN A 468 3.64 34.22 -14.20
C GLN A 468 3.89 32.76 -14.56
N PHE A 469 2.83 31.97 -14.81
CA PHE A 469 2.99 30.58 -15.22
C PHE A 469 3.80 30.43 -16.51
N ALA A 470 3.56 31.29 -17.50
CA ALA A 470 4.32 31.30 -18.75
C ALA A 470 5.80 31.68 -18.54
N GLN A 471 6.08 32.58 -17.60
CA GLN A 471 7.44 33.02 -17.25
C GLN A 471 8.21 31.97 -16.45
N ASP A 472 7.60 31.42 -15.41
CA ASP A 472 8.26 30.60 -14.39
C ASP A 472 8.10 29.10 -14.63
N GLY A 473 7.07 28.69 -15.37
CA GLY A 473 6.72 27.28 -15.65
C GLY A 473 6.01 26.58 -14.50
N TYR A 474 5.75 27.30 -13.41
CA TYR A 474 4.92 26.85 -12.29
C TYR A 474 4.12 28.02 -11.70
N LEU A 475 3.04 27.71 -11.00
CA LEU A 475 2.19 28.69 -10.33
C LEU A 475 1.56 28.10 -9.06
N HIS A 476 1.60 28.84 -7.96
CA HIS A 476 0.90 28.46 -6.73
C HIS A 476 -0.57 28.86 -6.82
N LEU A 477 -1.48 27.89 -6.79
CA LEU A 477 -2.92 28.10 -6.92
C LEU A 477 -3.61 28.46 -5.59
N GLY A 478 -2.87 28.40 -4.47
CA GLY A 478 -3.45 28.54 -3.14
C GLY A 478 -4.31 27.35 -2.76
N GLN A 479 -5.26 27.56 -1.84
CA GLN A 479 -6.11 26.50 -1.29
C GLN A 479 -7.17 26.03 -2.31
N VAL A 480 -7.17 24.73 -2.63
CA VAL A 480 -8.14 24.09 -3.53
C VAL A 480 -8.96 22.98 -2.85
N LEU A 481 -8.56 22.56 -1.64
CA LEU A 481 -9.28 21.59 -0.82
C LEU A 481 -9.77 22.20 0.49
N ALA A 482 -11.02 21.92 0.83
CA ALA A 482 -11.51 22.12 2.19
C ALA A 482 -10.88 21.10 3.16
N PRO A 483 -10.73 21.43 4.46
CA PRO A 483 -10.14 20.53 5.44
C PRO A 483 -10.79 19.13 5.48
N GLU A 484 -12.10 19.05 5.28
CA GLU A 484 -12.86 17.80 5.31
C GLU A 484 -12.50 16.91 4.10
N ALA A 485 -12.42 17.50 2.90
CA ALA A 485 -12.04 16.79 1.68
C ALA A 485 -10.56 16.35 1.73
N LEU A 486 -9.69 17.22 2.26
CA LEU A 486 -8.27 16.91 2.46
C LEU A 486 -8.09 15.67 3.34
N GLU A 487 -8.78 15.63 4.48
CA GLU A 487 -8.68 14.51 5.41
C GLU A 487 -9.27 13.22 4.82
N ALA A 488 -10.40 13.30 4.10
CA ALA A 488 -10.98 12.15 3.41
C ALA A 488 -10.02 11.56 2.36
N LEU A 489 -9.32 12.40 1.59
CA LEU A 489 -8.33 11.96 0.60
C LEU A 489 -7.10 11.32 1.25
N ARG A 490 -6.62 11.85 2.39
CA ARG A 490 -5.53 11.24 3.17
C ARG A 490 -5.90 9.84 3.66
N GLN A 491 -7.09 9.71 4.26
CA GLN A 491 -7.59 8.44 4.75
C GLN A 491 -7.79 7.43 3.62
N ARG A 492 -8.27 7.89 2.46
CA ARG A 492 -8.38 7.03 1.27
C ARG A 492 -7.01 6.56 0.77
N ALA A 493 -6.00 7.41 0.73
CA ALA A 493 -4.64 7.01 0.38
C ALA A 493 -4.11 5.91 1.33
N ASP A 494 -4.28 6.11 2.64
CA ASP A 494 -3.83 5.16 3.65
C ASP A 494 -4.63 3.85 3.56
N ALA A 495 -5.94 3.90 3.33
CA ALA A 495 -6.78 2.72 3.19
C ALA A 495 -6.43 1.90 1.93
N LEU A 496 -6.12 2.56 0.81
CA LEU A 496 -5.61 1.88 -0.39
C LEU A 496 -4.24 1.23 -0.10
N ALA A 497 -3.32 1.97 0.52
CA ALA A 497 -1.98 1.52 0.87
C ALA A 497 -1.99 0.35 1.88
N LEU A 498 -2.89 0.37 2.85
CA LEU A 498 -3.02 -0.70 3.85
C LEU A 498 -3.83 -1.91 3.32
N GLY A 499 -4.34 -1.83 2.08
CA GLY A 499 -5.19 -2.86 1.50
C GLY A 499 -6.55 -3.00 2.18
N GLU A 500 -7.01 -1.93 2.84
CA GLU A 500 -8.32 -1.83 3.47
C GLU A 500 -9.42 -1.56 2.46
N VAL A 501 -9.09 -0.78 1.42
CA VAL A 501 -9.92 -0.57 0.23
C VAL A 501 -9.22 -1.25 -0.94
N TYR A 502 -9.92 -2.18 -1.59
CA TYR A 502 -9.45 -2.78 -2.82
C TYR A 502 -10.06 -2.04 -4.01
N ASN A 503 -9.21 -1.58 -4.92
CA ASN A 503 -9.63 -1.04 -6.21
C ASN A 503 -8.78 -1.71 -7.31
N PRO A 504 -9.36 -2.56 -8.17
CA PRO A 504 -8.60 -3.26 -9.21
C PRO A 504 -8.02 -2.31 -10.27
N GLY A 505 -8.53 -1.08 -10.38
CA GLY A 505 -7.98 -0.05 -11.26
C GLY A 505 -6.78 0.68 -10.66
N VAL A 506 -6.43 0.42 -9.39
CA VAL A 506 -5.33 1.08 -8.68
C VAL A 506 -4.12 0.16 -8.58
N GLN A 507 -2.94 0.72 -8.83
CA GLN A 507 -1.65 0.04 -8.69
C GLN A 507 -0.77 0.80 -7.71
N MET A 508 0.14 0.09 -7.04
CA MET A 508 1.00 0.66 -6.01
C MET A 508 2.46 0.28 -6.26
N GLN A 509 3.38 1.21 -5.99
CA GLN A 509 4.82 0.99 -6.06
C GLN A 509 5.45 1.20 -4.68
N LEU A 510 6.13 0.18 -4.15
CA LEU A 510 6.78 0.24 -2.85
C LEU A 510 8.04 1.11 -2.90
N ASP A 511 8.29 1.89 -1.83
CA ASP A 511 9.57 2.57 -1.63
C ASP A 511 10.48 1.66 -0.79
N THR A 512 11.53 1.10 -1.40
CA THR A 512 12.48 0.20 -0.73
C THR A 512 13.63 0.93 -0.05
N GLY A 513 13.79 2.24 -0.32
CA GLY A 513 15.00 2.98 0.03
C GLY A 513 16.17 2.52 -0.85
N GLY A 514 16.95 3.46 -1.39
CA GLY A 514 18.05 3.13 -2.30
C GLY A 514 18.06 4.00 -3.56
N ALA A 515 18.69 3.50 -4.63
CA ALA A 515 18.74 4.18 -5.91
C ALA A 515 17.38 4.13 -6.62
N TYR A 516 17.07 5.16 -7.41
CA TYR A 516 15.78 5.28 -8.09
C TYR A 516 15.53 4.13 -9.08
N GLU A 517 16.61 3.64 -9.68
CA GLU A 517 16.65 2.60 -10.70
C GLU A 517 16.44 1.19 -10.11
N GLU A 518 16.58 1.03 -8.80
CA GLU A 518 16.46 -0.25 -8.07
C GLU A 518 15.04 -0.49 -7.52
N LEU A 519 14.13 0.48 -7.71
CA LEU A 519 12.76 0.38 -7.21
C LEU A 519 11.97 -0.72 -7.93
N PRO A 520 11.13 -1.49 -7.20
CA PRO A 520 10.29 -2.52 -7.80
C PRO A 520 9.24 -1.90 -8.73
N GLY A 521 8.71 -2.70 -9.67
CA GLY A 521 7.57 -2.31 -10.51
C GLY A 521 6.30 -2.05 -9.69
N ALA A 522 5.36 -1.32 -10.28
CA ALA A 522 4.03 -1.16 -9.69
C ALA A 522 3.24 -2.48 -9.79
N VAL A 523 2.49 -2.83 -8.74
CA VAL A 523 1.64 -4.02 -8.68
C VAL A 523 0.23 -3.61 -8.23
N GLU A 524 -0.79 -4.34 -8.66
CA GLU A 524 -2.19 -4.09 -8.23
C GLU A 524 -2.36 -4.28 -6.72
N ARG A 525 -1.57 -5.19 -6.14
CA ARG A 525 -1.61 -5.50 -4.72
C ARG A 525 -0.30 -6.16 -4.29
N PHE A 526 0.25 -5.72 -3.17
CA PHE A 526 1.22 -6.52 -2.43
C PHE A 526 0.49 -7.36 -1.41
N ASP A 527 1.12 -8.46 -1.04
CA ASP A 527 0.62 -9.33 0.01
C ASP A 527 0.39 -8.56 1.33
N GLU A 528 1.23 -7.59 1.65
CA GLU A 528 1.17 -6.83 2.90
C GLU A 528 0.74 -5.37 2.67
N GLY A 529 -0.19 -4.89 3.50
CA GLY A 529 -0.57 -3.48 3.55
C GLY A 529 0.51 -2.68 4.25
N THR A 530 0.96 -1.57 3.66
CA THR A 530 2.00 -0.72 4.25
C THR A 530 1.84 0.72 3.80
N LEU A 531 2.20 1.67 4.66
CA LEU A 531 2.23 3.10 4.32
C LEU A 531 3.48 3.53 3.52
N ARG A 532 4.32 2.55 3.15
CA ARG A 532 5.60 2.78 2.44
C ARG A 532 5.45 2.85 0.91
N TYR A 533 4.23 2.76 0.37
CA TYR A 533 4.03 2.96 -1.07
C TYR A 533 4.34 4.39 -1.47
N ARG A 534 5.33 4.58 -2.35
CA ARG A 534 5.69 5.89 -2.91
C ARG A 534 4.75 6.36 -4.01
N LYS A 535 4.12 5.43 -4.71
CA LYS A 535 3.12 5.71 -5.75
C LYS A 535 1.89 4.88 -5.52
N ILE A 536 0.73 5.52 -5.60
CA ILE A 536 -0.58 4.89 -5.72
C ILE A 536 -1.20 5.50 -6.99
N GLN A 537 -1.29 4.73 -8.08
CA GLN A 537 -1.63 5.20 -9.42
C GLN A 537 -2.92 4.56 -9.95
N GLY A 538 -3.55 5.17 -10.93
CA GLY A 538 -4.87 4.77 -11.44
C GLY A 538 -6.03 5.38 -10.64
N LEU A 539 -5.79 6.53 -10.00
CA LEU A 539 -6.76 7.17 -9.11
C LEU A 539 -7.94 7.82 -9.84
N GLU A 540 -7.87 7.94 -11.16
CA GLU A 540 -9.03 8.23 -12.01
C GLU A 540 -10.12 7.13 -11.91
N HIS A 541 -9.76 5.93 -11.46
CA HIS A 541 -10.68 4.83 -11.18
C HIS A 541 -11.12 4.77 -9.71
N ASP A 542 -10.62 5.63 -8.82
CA ASP A 542 -11.11 5.73 -7.45
C ASP A 542 -12.22 6.79 -7.35
N PRO A 543 -13.43 6.45 -6.86
CA PRO A 543 -14.55 7.38 -6.83
C PRO A 543 -14.32 8.67 -6.02
N LEU A 544 -13.44 8.65 -5.01
CA LEU A 544 -13.17 9.84 -4.21
C LEU A 544 -12.17 10.76 -4.92
N TYR A 545 -11.13 10.20 -5.52
CA TYR A 545 -10.18 10.97 -6.32
C TYR A 545 -10.78 11.45 -7.65
N ALA A 546 -11.72 10.71 -8.24
CA ALA A 546 -12.49 11.17 -9.40
C ALA A 546 -13.22 12.50 -9.11
N LYS A 547 -13.80 12.67 -7.91
CA LYS A 547 -14.42 13.94 -7.50
C LYS A 547 -13.41 15.09 -7.40
N LEU A 548 -12.18 14.81 -6.98
CA LEU A 548 -11.11 15.80 -7.00
C LEU A 548 -10.76 16.17 -8.45
N ILE A 549 -10.69 15.17 -9.34
CA ILE A 549 -10.45 15.38 -10.77
C ILE A 549 -11.55 16.25 -11.38
N GLU A 550 -12.81 16.11 -10.98
CA GLU A 550 -13.93 16.87 -11.53
C GLU A 550 -13.99 18.35 -11.10
N GLN A 551 -13.03 18.84 -10.32
CA GLN A 551 -13.07 20.22 -9.82
C GLN A 551 -13.07 21.28 -10.95
N PRO A 552 -13.96 22.30 -10.87
CA PRO A 552 -14.08 23.33 -11.91
C PRO A 552 -12.78 24.09 -12.19
N VAL A 553 -11.95 24.35 -11.17
CA VAL A 553 -10.68 25.07 -11.34
C VAL A 553 -9.69 24.28 -12.21
N PHE A 554 -9.67 22.96 -12.11
CA PHE A 554 -8.81 22.09 -12.93
C PHE A 554 -9.29 22.04 -14.38
N ARG A 555 -10.61 22.06 -14.59
CA ARG A 555 -11.19 22.23 -15.92
C ARG A 555 -10.81 23.58 -16.55
N THR A 556 -10.86 24.68 -15.79
CA THR A 556 -10.46 26.01 -16.27
C THR A 556 -8.98 26.06 -16.64
N ILE A 557 -8.11 25.44 -15.83
CA ILE A 557 -6.69 25.30 -16.14
C ILE A 557 -6.50 24.55 -17.45
N CYS A 558 -7.17 23.41 -17.63
CA CYS A 558 -7.04 22.62 -18.84
C CYS A 558 -7.57 23.37 -20.07
N ALA A 559 -8.65 24.15 -19.92
CA ALA A 559 -9.16 25.02 -20.98
C ALA A 559 -8.18 26.15 -21.34
N GLY A 560 -7.45 26.71 -20.37
CA GLY A 560 -6.39 27.69 -20.65
C GLY A 560 -5.17 27.08 -21.35
N MET A 561 -4.80 25.85 -20.99
CA MET A 561 -3.64 25.16 -21.57
C MET A 561 -3.89 24.56 -22.95
N TYR A 562 -5.04 23.90 -23.15
CA TYR A 562 -5.36 23.16 -24.37
C TYR A 562 -6.36 23.88 -25.28
N GLY A 563 -6.95 24.98 -24.81
CA GLY A 563 -8.02 25.70 -25.48
C GLY A 563 -9.42 25.31 -24.96
N ALA A 564 -10.34 26.28 -24.91
CA ALA A 564 -11.68 26.12 -24.32
C ALA A 564 -12.56 25.06 -25.02
N HIS A 565 -12.22 24.69 -26.26
CA HIS A 565 -12.94 23.69 -27.05
C HIS A 565 -12.23 22.33 -27.09
N ALA A 566 -11.04 22.21 -26.51
CA ALA A 566 -10.30 20.95 -26.53
C ALA A 566 -10.92 19.94 -25.57
N ALA A 567 -11.03 18.70 -26.03
CA ALA A 567 -11.24 17.56 -25.15
C ALA A 567 -9.93 17.21 -24.46
N VAL A 568 -10.01 16.87 -23.18
CA VAL A 568 -8.86 16.65 -22.30
C VAL A 568 -8.92 15.24 -21.73
N SER A 569 -7.79 14.55 -21.77
CA SER A 569 -7.57 13.25 -21.13
C SER A 569 -6.54 13.38 -20.01
N ILE A 570 -6.44 12.36 -19.18
CA ILE A 570 -5.41 12.25 -18.13
C ILE A 570 -4.49 11.10 -18.49
N PHE A 571 -3.18 11.36 -18.51
CA PHE A 571 -2.17 10.33 -18.73
C PHE A 571 -2.02 9.45 -17.49
N ARG A 572 -2.03 10.09 -16.31
CA ARG A 572 -1.94 9.42 -15.00
C ARG A 572 -2.52 10.31 -13.90
N ALA A 573 -3.32 9.75 -13.01
CA ALA A 573 -3.65 10.34 -11.71
C ALA A 573 -3.09 9.47 -10.58
N MET A 574 -2.31 10.07 -9.67
CA MET A 574 -1.57 9.32 -8.67
C MET A 574 -1.42 10.09 -7.35
N VAL A 575 -1.27 9.37 -6.24
CA VAL A 575 -0.66 9.90 -5.02
C VAL A 575 0.83 9.60 -5.06
N MET A 576 1.63 10.65 -5.02
CA MET A 576 3.07 10.61 -4.82
C MET A 576 3.35 10.81 -3.33
N ASN A 577 3.80 9.76 -2.66
CA ASN A 577 4.09 9.73 -1.24
C ASN A 577 5.61 9.67 -1.01
N LYS A 578 6.11 10.50 -0.10
CA LYS A 578 7.40 10.26 0.56
C LYS A 578 7.10 9.76 1.98
N PRO A 579 7.28 8.46 2.27
CA PRO A 579 6.97 7.91 3.58
C PRO A 579 7.78 8.59 4.70
N ALA A 580 7.28 8.55 5.93
CA ALA A 580 7.97 9.17 7.07
C ALA A 580 9.34 8.51 7.33
N GLY A 581 10.38 9.32 7.55
CA GLY A 581 11.74 8.89 7.87
C GLY A 581 12.40 8.05 6.78
N HIS A 582 11.83 8.03 5.57
CA HIS A 582 12.18 7.14 4.49
C HIS A 582 11.99 7.83 3.14
N GLY A 583 12.52 7.24 2.07
CA GLY A 583 12.19 7.65 0.71
C GLY A 583 13.35 7.52 -0.24
N THR A 584 13.01 7.52 -1.52
CA THR A 584 13.97 7.51 -2.61
C THR A 584 14.13 8.92 -3.20
N LEU A 585 15.36 9.39 -3.39
CA LEU A 585 15.67 10.64 -4.08
C LEU A 585 15.10 10.56 -5.51
N LEU A 586 14.40 11.60 -5.96
CA LEU A 586 14.03 11.73 -7.37
C LEU A 586 14.99 12.73 -7.99
N PRO A 587 15.90 12.33 -8.90
CA PRO A 587 16.88 13.26 -9.46
C PRO A 587 16.24 14.31 -10.38
N TRP A 588 17.04 15.25 -10.87
CA TRP A 588 16.59 16.25 -11.84
C TRP A 588 16.06 15.56 -13.10
N HIS A 589 14.83 15.88 -13.49
CA HIS A 589 14.16 15.28 -14.64
C HIS A 589 13.15 16.26 -15.24
N GLN A 590 12.66 15.90 -16.44
CA GLN A 590 11.48 16.48 -17.07
C GLN A 590 10.43 15.38 -17.26
N ASP A 591 9.17 15.77 -17.24
CA ASP A 591 8.02 14.87 -17.32
C ASP A 591 7.50 14.86 -18.77
N GLY A 592 8.11 14.05 -19.64
CA GLY A 592 7.76 13.92 -21.06
C GLY A 592 8.74 13.03 -21.83
N GLY A 593 8.61 12.99 -23.15
CA GLY A 593 9.54 12.28 -24.05
C GLY A 593 9.14 10.84 -24.40
N ALA A 594 9.99 10.18 -25.20
CA ALA A 594 9.68 8.88 -25.79
C ALA A 594 9.40 7.76 -24.77
N VAL A 595 9.92 7.86 -23.55
CA VAL A 595 9.67 6.90 -22.45
C VAL A 595 8.19 6.76 -22.11
N TRP A 596 7.36 7.79 -22.35
CA TRP A 596 5.92 7.72 -22.11
C TRP A 596 5.14 7.08 -23.25
N GLN A 597 5.78 6.84 -24.39
CA GLN A 597 5.17 6.20 -25.55
C GLN A 597 3.89 6.92 -26.01
N LEU A 598 3.95 8.24 -26.06
CA LEU A 598 2.87 9.10 -26.53
C LEU A 598 3.28 9.76 -27.84
N ASP A 599 2.34 9.94 -28.76
CA ASP A 599 2.57 10.69 -30.01
C ASP A 599 2.68 12.21 -29.79
N ARG A 600 2.34 12.68 -28.58
CA ARG A 600 2.41 14.07 -28.13
C ARG A 600 2.49 14.12 -26.61
N ASP A 601 3.37 14.99 -26.10
CA ASP A 601 3.58 15.15 -24.67
C ASP A 601 2.38 15.85 -24.00
N PRO A 602 1.99 15.40 -22.80
CA PRO A 602 1.20 16.20 -21.87
C PRO A 602 1.93 17.50 -21.52
N LEU A 603 1.21 18.62 -21.47
CA LEU A 603 1.78 19.95 -21.22
C LEU A 603 1.76 20.35 -19.75
N VAL A 604 0.83 19.81 -18.96
CA VAL A 604 0.57 20.34 -17.61
C VAL A 604 0.25 19.25 -16.59
N THR A 605 0.79 19.45 -15.40
CA THR A 605 0.52 18.66 -14.21
C THR A 605 -0.04 19.56 -13.12
N ILE A 606 -1.14 19.13 -12.51
CA ILE A 606 -1.72 19.76 -11.33
C ILE A 606 -1.34 18.91 -10.12
N TRP A 607 -0.65 19.54 -9.16
CA TRP A 607 -0.10 18.89 -7.98
C TRP A 607 -0.77 19.46 -6.72
N VAL A 608 -1.50 18.63 -5.99
CA VAL A 608 -2.26 19.01 -4.80
C VAL A 608 -1.60 18.42 -3.56
N ALA A 609 -1.14 19.26 -2.65
CA ALA A 609 -0.56 18.85 -1.38
C ALA A 609 -1.62 18.17 -0.52
N LEU A 610 -1.44 16.89 -0.20
CA LEU A 610 -2.27 16.23 0.82
C LEU A 610 -1.64 16.43 2.19
N ASP A 611 -0.32 16.48 2.31
CA ASP A 611 0.39 16.92 3.52
C ASP A 611 1.19 18.19 3.23
N ASP A 612 1.59 18.93 4.27
CA ASP A 612 2.49 20.07 4.08
C ASP A 612 3.75 19.60 3.37
N ALA A 613 4.15 20.29 2.32
CA ALA A 613 5.38 20.03 1.59
C ALA A 613 6.35 21.19 1.82
N ASN A 614 7.48 20.90 2.45
CA ASN A 614 8.52 21.85 2.76
C ASN A 614 9.90 21.23 2.56
N THR A 615 10.94 22.05 2.68
CA THR A 615 12.33 21.62 2.50
C THR A 615 12.75 20.46 3.43
N SER A 616 12.17 20.36 4.64
CA SER A 616 12.51 19.30 5.61
C SER A 616 11.93 17.92 5.30
N ASN A 617 10.84 17.86 4.50
CA ASN A 617 10.18 16.61 4.13
C ASN A 617 10.23 16.32 2.63
N GLY A 618 11.16 16.97 1.93
CA GLY A 618 11.45 16.71 0.53
C GLY A 618 10.37 17.24 -0.41
N CYS A 619 10.00 18.52 -0.27
CA CYS A 619 9.30 19.25 -1.33
C CYS A 619 10.06 19.17 -2.66
N MET A 620 9.40 19.58 -3.75
CA MET A 620 10.06 19.64 -5.05
C MET A 620 11.00 20.85 -5.10
N ASP A 621 12.14 20.70 -5.75
CA ASP A 621 12.92 21.84 -6.24
C ASP A 621 12.65 21.95 -7.75
N ALA A 622 12.55 23.17 -8.26
CA ALA A 622 12.41 23.43 -9.70
C ALA A 622 13.37 24.51 -10.18
N VAL A 623 13.71 24.47 -11.46
CA VAL A 623 14.49 25.53 -12.12
C VAL A 623 13.53 26.50 -12.79
N ARG A 624 13.41 27.71 -12.26
CA ARG A 624 12.47 28.73 -12.76
C ARG A 624 12.66 29.00 -14.25
N GLY A 625 11.58 28.90 -15.01
CA GLY A 625 11.54 29.23 -16.43
C GLY A 625 12.20 28.20 -17.37
N SER A 626 12.63 27.05 -16.84
CA SER A 626 13.34 26.01 -17.60
C SER A 626 12.44 25.25 -18.59
N HIS A 627 11.12 25.29 -18.44
CA HIS A 627 10.17 24.69 -19.40
C HIS A 627 10.29 25.29 -20.81
N ARG A 628 10.83 26.50 -20.90
CA ARG A 628 11.06 27.24 -22.15
C ARG A 628 12.22 26.70 -22.98
N LEU A 629 13.04 25.82 -22.40
CA LEU A 629 14.14 25.13 -23.11
C LEU A 629 13.62 23.95 -23.95
N GLY A 630 12.32 23.65 -23.88
CA GLY A 630 11.77 22.41 -24.44
C GLY A 630 12.27 21.18 -23.68
N LEU A 631 12.11 20.01 -24.31
CA LEU A 631 12.54 18.74 -23.74
C LEU A 631 14.04 18.53 -24.06
N LEU A 632 14.90 18.55 -23.04
CA LEU A 632 16.36 18.44 -23.18
C LEU A 632 16.83 17.02 -23.57
N SER A 633 15.99 16.02 -23.34
CA SER A 633 16.25 14.62 -23.73
C SER A 633 15.04 14.06 -24.46
N THR A 634 15.19 13.74 -25.75
CA THR A 634 14.12 13.15 -26.56
C THR A 634 13.67 11.77 -26.07
N GLN A 635 14.52 11.08 -25.31
CA GLN A 635 14.15 9.82 -24.66
C GLN A 635 13.20 10.02 -23.48
N GLY A 636 13.23 11.19 -22.82
CA GLY A 636 12.47 11.45 -21.61
C GLY A 636 13.03 10.65 -20.42
N SER A 637 13.55 11.31 -19.39
CA SER A 637 14.07 10.68 -18.18
C SER A 637 14.69 11.72 -17.24
N THR A 638 15.37 11.23 -16.20
CA THR A 638 16.43 11.95 -15.51
C THR A 638 17.44 12.58 -16.46
N LEU A 639 17.85 13.81 -16.13
CA LEU A 639 18.86 14.58 -16.86
C LEU A 639 20.26 14.03 -16.58
N THR A 640 21.15 14.18 -17.57
CA THR A 640 22.57 13.86 -17.42
C THR A 640 23.26 14.90 -16.52
N GLU A 641 24.41 14.54 -15.93
CA GLU A 641 25.17 15.48 -15.09
C GLU A 641 25.57 16.75 -15.83
N ASP A 642 25.90 16.64 -17.12
CA ASP A 642 26.25 17.79 -17.95
C ASP A 642 25.05 18.70 -18.19
N ALA A 643 23.86 18.14 -18.47
CA ALA A 643 22.64 18.91 -18.60
C ALA A 643 22.24 19.58 -17.28
N VAL A 644 22.42 18.90 -16.15
CA VAL A 644 22.20 19.50 -14.81
C VAL A 644 23.16 20.67 -14.58
N ARG A 645 24.45 20.52 -14.93
CA ARG A 645 25.45 21.58 -14.76
C ARG A 645 25.15 22.80 -15.65
N ALA A 646 24.64 22.57 -16.85
CA ALA A 646 24.32 23.63 -17.81
C ALA A 646 22.99 24.33 -17.52
N HIS A 647 21.97 23.60 -17.05
CA HIS A 647 20.59 24.08 -17.03
C HIS A 647 19.93 24.12 -15.65
N CYS A 648 20.63 23.72 -14.57
CA CYS A 648 20.12 23.81 -13.19
C CYS A 648 20.99 24.72 -12.30
N PRO A 649 21.19 26.00 -12.66
CA PRO A 649 22.01 26.88 -11.84
C PRO A 649 21.34 27.18 -10.48
N PRO A 650 22.10 27.26 -9.37
CA PRO A 650 21.55 27.48 -8.04
C PRO A 650 20.67 28.74 -7.92
N GLU A 651 21.00 29.81 -8.62
CA GLU A 651 20.28 31.10 -8.62
C GLU A 651 18.87 31.03 -9.23
N LEU A 652 18.61 30.06 -10.11
CA LEU A 652 17.28 29.81 -10.67
C LEU A 652 16.57 28.62 -9.99
N THR A 653 17.26 27.93 -9.08
CA THR A 653 16.71 26.78 -8.37
C THR A 653 15.90 27.25 -7.17
N VAL A 654 14.62 26.90 -7.14
CA VAL A 654 13.67 27.32 -6.10
C VAL A 654 12.97 26.13 -5.45
N PRO A 655 12.85 26.08 -4.12
CA PRO A 655 12.01 25.09 -3.45
C PRO A 655 10.54 25.45 -3.64
N LEU A 656 9.73 24.45 -3.99
CA LEU A 656 8.29 24.58 -4.19
C LEU A 656 7.56 24.10 -2.93
N GLU A 657 7.51 24.97 -1.91
CA GLU A 657 6.80 24.69 -0.67
C GLU A 657 5.29 24.91 -0.82
N VAL A 658 4.48 23.96 -0.37
CA VAL A 658 3.02 23.97 -0.56
C VAL A 658 2.35 23.46 0.72
N LYS A 659 1.41 24.25 1.26
CA LYS A 659 0.61 23.85 2.44
C LYS A 659 -0.40 22.76 2.08
N ALA A 660 -0.74 21.91 3.04
CA ALA A 660 -1.76 20.89 2.85
C ALA A 660 -3.09 21.51 2.40
N GLY A 661 -3.71 20.90 1.40
CA GLY A 661 -4.92 21.38 0.73
C GLY A 661 -4.70 22.50 -0.30
N HIS A 662 -3.45 22.95 -0.49
CA HIS A 662 -3.08 23.86 -1.57
C HIS A 662 -2.60 23.11 -2.81
N ALA A 663 -2.62 23.77 -3.96
CA ALA A 663 -2.13 23.20 -5.21
C ALA A 663 -1.07 24.06 -5.92
N LEU A 664 -0.30 23.38 -6.75
CA LEU A 664 0.69 23.91 -7.67
C LEU A 664 0.28 23.49 -9.09
N LEU A 665 0.29 24.43 -10.01
CA LEU A 665 0.25 24.17 -11.44
C LEU A 665 1.68 24.11 -11.97
N MET A 666 2.02 23.10 -12.76
CA MET A 666 3.38 22.89 -13.25
C MET A 666 3.38 22.51 -14.72
N HIS A 667 4.24 23.14 -15.52
CA HIS A 667 4.50 22.73 -16.88
C HIS A 667 5.30 21.42 -16.88
N ASN A 668 4.92 20.46 -17.72
CA ASN A 668 5.52 19.12 -17.73
C ASN A 668 7.01 19.11 -18.11
N TRP A 669 7.43 20.06 -18.95
CA TRP A 669 8.85 20.27 -19.27
C TRP A 669 9.62 21.10 -18.24
N LEU A 670 9.03 21.51 -17.12
CA LEU A 670 9.77 22.20 -16.05
C LEU A 670 10.79 21.23 -15.44
N ILE A 671 12.06 21.62 -15.39
CA ILE A 671 13.11 20.82 -14.76
C ILE A 671 12.88 20.83 -13.25
N HIS A 672 12.66 19.65 -12.66
CA HIS A 672 12.38 19.52 -11.24
C HIS A 672 12.97 18.25 -10.64
N ARG A 673 13.09 18.22 -9.30
CA ARG A 673 13.56 17.08 -8.51
C ARG A 673 12.82 17.01 -7.18
N SER A 674 13.00 15.94 -6.41
CA SER A 674 12.55 15.94 -5.00
C SER A 674 13.52 15.23 -4.06
N GLY A 675 13.79 15.88 -2.92
CA GLY A 675 14.67 15.38 -1.87
C GLY A 675 14.12 14.18 -1.09
N LEU A 676 14.90 13.72 -0.11
CA LEU A 676 14.47 12.69 0.85
C LEU A 676 13.50 13.28 1.89
N ASN A 677 12.66 12.43 2.49
CA ASN A 677 11.85 12.82 3.64
C ASN A 677 12.50 12.31 4.92
N THR A 678 13.18 13.20 5.64
CA THR A 678 13.82 12.89 6.94
C THR A 678 12.90 13.18 8.12
N SER A 679 11.69 13.69 7.88
CA SER A 679 10.71 14.02 8.92
C SER A 679 9.96 12.78 9.43
N ARG A 680 9.27 12.92 10.57
CA ARG A 680 8.46 11.84 11.18
C ARG A 680 7.07 11.70 10.58
N THR A 681 6.73 12.49 9.56
CA THR A 681 5.42 12.52 8.93
C THR A 681 5.56 12.24 7.44
N PRO A 682 4.61 11.54 6.81
CA PRO A 682 4.64 11.36 5.36
C PRO A 682 4.42 12.70 4.65
N ARG A 683 4.86 12.77 3.39
CA ARG A 683 4.55 13.87 2.47
C ARG A 683 3.82 13.30 1.26
N ARG A 684 2.49 13.25 1.34
CA ARG A 684 1.61 12.82 0.24
C ARG A 684 1.19 14.02 -0.59
N ALA A 685 1.10 13.80 -1.89
CA ALA A 685 0.48 14.74 -2.81
C ALA A 685 -0.22 14.00 -3.94
N PHE A 686 -1.40 14.48 -4.30
CA PHE A 686 -2.11 14.01 -5.47
C PHE A 686 -1.56 14.75 -6.70
N THR A 687 -1.33 14.03 -7.80
CA THR A 687 -0.89 14.58 -9.08
C THR A 687 -1.82 14.08 -10.18
N MET A 688 -2.24 14.99 -11.07
CA MET A 688 -2.87 14.62 -12.34
C MET A 688 -2.08 15.24 -13.49
N CYS A 689 -1.71 14.40 -14.46
CA CYS A 689 -1.01 14.81 -15.67
C CYS A 689 -2.03 14.89 -16.81
N CYS A 690 -2.41 16.11 -17.20
CA CYS A 690 -3.47 16.36 -18.18
C CYS A 690 -2.87 16.46 -19.59
N MET A 691 -3.60 16.00 -20.60
CA MET A 691 -3.19 16.01 -22.01
C MET A 691 -4.37 16.25 -22.96
N ASP A 692 -4.05 16.57 -24.21
CA ASP A 692 -5.03 16.59 -25.31
C ASP A 692 -5.64 15.19 -25.48
N ALA A 693 -6.98 15.09 -25.58
CA ALA A 693 -7.65 13.80 -25.74
C ALA A 693 -7.32 13.08 -27.07
N ARG A 694 -6.76 13.80 -28.06
CA ARG A 694 -6.29 13.21 -29.31
C ARG A 694 -4.95 12.50 -29.16
N THR A 695 -4.28 12.61 -28.02
CA THR A 695 -3.05 11.86 -27.74
C THR A 695 -3.32 10.36 -27.86
N ARG A 696 -2.40 9.67 -28.54
CA ARG A 696 -2.39 8.23 -28.76
C ARG A 696 -1.24 7.59 -28.01
N ASN A 697 -1.54 6.45 -27.40
CA ASN A 697 -0.50 5.55 -26.92
C ASN A 697 0.14 4.87 -28.14
N LEU A 698 1.45 5.05 -28.32
CA LEU A 698 2.21 4.51 -29.45
C LEU A 698 2.37 2.99 -29.40
N LEU A 699 2.28 2.36 -28.23
CA LEU A 699 2.35 0.91 -28.08
C LEU A 699 1.05 0.23 -28.50
N THR A 700 -0.10 0.79 -28.11
CA THR A 700 -1.42 0.18 -28.35
C THR A 700 -2.15 0.78 -29.55
N GLY A 701 -1.74 1.98 -29.99
CA GLY A 701 -2.42 2.77 -31.02
C GLY A 701 -3.72 3.43 -30.58
N THR A 702 -4.13 3.28 -29.31
CA THR A 702 -5.43 3.71 -28.77
C THR A 702 -5.37 5.12 -28.15
N HIS A 703 -6.54 5.78 -28.10
CA HIS A 703 -6.72 7.02 -27.34
C HIS A 703 -7.04 6.74 -25.86
N PHE A 704 -6.86 7.75 -25.02
CA PHE A 704 -7.18 7.70 -23.60
C PHE A 704 -8.62 8.18 -23.33
N PRO A 705 -9.23 7.78 -22.21
CA PRO A 705 -10.55 8.28 -21.82
C PRO A 705 -10.60 9.81 -21.71
N VAL A 706 -11.67 10.42 -22.21
CA VAL A 706 -11.90 11.86 -22.10
C VAL A 706 -12.45 12.17 -20.70
N VAL A 707 -11.83 13.13 -20.02
CA VAL A 707 -12.20 13.58 -18.68
C VAL A 707 -12.92 14.93 -18.72
N TYR A 708 -12.55 15.82 -19.66
CA TYR A 708 -13.29 17.06 -19.91
C TYR A 708 -13.59 17.25 -21.40
N GLY A 709 -14.78 17.80 -21.71
CA GLY A 709 -15.23 18.05 -23.08
C GLY A 709 -15.95 16.85 -23.71
N SER A 710 -16.28 16.96 -24.99
CA SER A 710 -16.92 15.90 -25.78
C SER A 710 -15.88 15.23 -26.67
N GLN A 711 -16.00 13.91 -26.93
CA GLN A 711 -15.11 13.22 -27.88
C GLN A 711 -15.08 13.97 -29.21
N VAL A 712 -13.89 14.40 -29.62
CA VAL A 712 -13.70 15.15 -30.86
C VAL A 712 -13.58 14.14 -32.01
N SER A 713 -14.58 14.09 -32.89
CA SER A 713 -14.35 13.59 -34.26
C SER A 713 -13.48 14.63 -34.96
N ALA A 714 -12.22 14.29 -35.27
CA ALA A 714 -11.25 15.24 -35.82
C ALA A 714 -11.79 16.03 -37.02
N PRO A 715 -11.65 17.36 -37.03
CA PRO A 715 -11.56 18.13 -38.26
C PRO A 715 -10.12 18.64 -38.43
N ASP A 716 -9.52 18.34 -39.58
CA ASP A 716 -8.14 18.68 -39.98
C ASP A 716 -7.76 20.16 -39.75
N ALA A 717 -8.72 21.07 -39.78
CA ALA A 717 -8.49 22.51 -39.58
C ALA A 717 -7.94 22.84 -38.18
N TYR A 718 -8.36 22.13 -37.13
CA TYR A 718 -7.87 22.38 -35.77
C TYR A 718 -6.47 21.83 -35.54
N VAL A 719 -6.12 20.72 -36.20
CA VAL A 719 -4.75 20.17 -36.18
C VAL A 719 -3.80 21.12 -36.90
N GLN A 720 -4.21 21.70 -38.01
CA GLN A 720 -3.43 22.72 -38.73
C GLN A 720 -3.21 23.99 -37.90
N GLN A 721 -4.24 24.47 -37.19
CA GLN A 721 -4.11 25.64 -36.31
C GLN A 721 -3.14 25.37 -35.15
N LEU A 722 -3.24 24.21 -34.49
CA LEU A 722 -2.35 23.84 -33.39
C LEU A 722 -0.89 23.63 -33.85
N GLN A 723 -0.69 23.12 -35.05
CA GLN A 723 0.64 23.01 -35.66
C GLN A 723 1.22 24.40 -35.98
N ALA A 724 0.39 25.34 -36.45
CA ALA A 724 0.81 26.71 -36.69
C ALA A 724 1.14 27.45 -35.39
N ASP A 725 0.34 27.27 -34.33
CA ASP A 725 0.55 27.88 -33.02
C ASP A 725 1.80 27.31 -32.34
N LEU A 726 2.03 26.00 -32.45
CA LEU A 726 3.23 25.34 -31.94
C LEU A 726 4.48 25.77 -32.72
N ALA A 727 4.42 25.84 -34.05
CA ALA A 727 5.52 26.33 -34.88
C ALA A 727 5.87 27.80 -34.56
N ALA A 728 4.86 28.64 -34.34
CA ALA A 728 5.05 30.04 -33.93
C ALA A 728 5.63 30.15 -32.51
N GLN A 729 5.33 29.22 -31.61
CA GLN A 729 5.96 29.15 -30.29
C GLN A 729 7.41 28.65 -30.36
N THR A 730 7.69 27.60 -31.12
CA THR A 730 9.06 27.10 -31.35
C THR A 730 9.95 28.18 -31.99
N GLU A 731 9.45 28.91 -32.99
CA GLU A 731 10.19 30.02 -33.60
C GLU A 731 10.48 31.15 -32.60
N ARG A 732 9.55 31.46 -31.69
CA ARG A 732 9.78 32.43 -30.60
C ARG A 732 10.80 31.92 -29.58
N PHE A 733 10.81 30.63 -29.27
CA PHE A 733 11.78 30.02 -28.37
C PHE A 733 13.18 29.94 -28.98
N ASP A 734 13.32 29.51 -30.23
CA ASP A 734 14.60 29.50 -30.95
C ASP A 734 15.17 30.92 -31.10
N ASN A 735 14.31 31.93 -31.25
CA ASN A 735 14.70 33.33 -31.25
C ASN A 735 15.13 33.83 -29.87
N ALA A 736 14.46 33.39 -28.79
CA ALA A 736 14.83 33.75 -27.42
C ALA A 736 16.13 33.05 -26.96
N GLU A 737 16.36 31.81 -27.37
CA GLU A 737 17.58 31.05 -27.07
C GLU A 737 18.79 31.60 -27.85
N ARG A 738 18.64 31.92 -29.15
CA ARG A 738 19.66 32.67 -29.89
C ARG A 738 19.95 34.03 -29.25
N TYR A 739 18.91 34.76 -28.85
CA TYR A 739 19.07 36.07 -28.21
C TYR A 739 19.77 35.95 -26.85
N ALA A 740 19.48 34.91 -26.06
CA ALA A 740 20.14 34.64 -24.78
C ALA A 740 21.61 34.20 -24.95
N GLN A 741 21.91 33.37 -25.96
CA GLN A 741 23.28 32.99 -26.30
C GLN A 741 24.09 34.20 -26.81
N ASP A 742 23.50 35.06 -27.64
CA ASP A 742 24.12 36.32 -28.10
C ASP A 742 24.33 37.32 -26.93
N LEU A 743 23.40 37.39 -25.98
CA LEU A 743 23.52 38.23 -24.77
C LEU A 743 24.63 37.77 -23.83
N LEU A 744 24.77 36.45 -23.65
CA LEU A 744 25.83 35.85 -22.82
C LEU A 744 27.20 35.98 -23.48
N ALA A 745 27.30 35.69 -24.78
CA ALA A 745 28.53 35.89 -25.56
C ALA A 745 28.98 37.35 -25.53
N THR A 746 28.05 38.31 -25.69
CA THR A 746 28.39 39.74 -25.57
C THR A 746 28.69 40.18 -24.14
N ASN A 747 28.24 39.49 -23.09
CA ASN A 747 28.55 39.84 -21.71
C ASN A 747 30.01 39.50 -21.34
N ASP A 748 30.50 38.34 -21.78
CA ASP A 748 31.90 37.94 -21.59
C ASP A 748 32.86 38.85 -22.36
N GLU A 749 32.50 39.25 -23.58
CA GLU A 749 33.25 40.23 -24.37
C GLU A 749 33.25 41.63 -23.71
N ARG A 750 32.10 42.11 -23.21
CA ARG A 750 32.00 43.38 -22.47
C ARG A 750 32.83 43.37 -21.19
N GLN A 751 32.83 42.26 -20.44
CA GLN A 751 33.62 42.15 -19.21
C GLN A 751 35.13 42.15 -19.50
N ALA A 752 35.56 41.44 -20.55
CA ALA A 752 36.96 41.48 -21.00
C ALA A 752 37.40 42.91 -21.39
N MET A 753 36.54 43.69 -22.04
CA MET A 753 36.83 45.09 -22.35
C MET A 753 36.96 45.97 -21.10
N ILE A 754 36.11 45.78 -20.09
CA ILE A 754 36.19 46.50 -18.81
C ILE A 754 37.53 46.20 -18.13
N ASP A 755 37.96 44.93 -18.14
CA ASP A 755 39.21 44.50 -17.53
C ASP A 755 40.43 45.10 -18.26
N GLU A 756 40.41 45.11 -19.60
CA GLU A 756 41.44 45.74 -20.44
C GLU A 756 41.51 47.27 -20.25
N ALA A 757 40.35 47.96 -20.23
CA ALA A 757 40.28 49.39 -19.95
C ALA A 757 40.86 49.72 -18.57
N THR A 758 40.58 48.87 -17.58
CA THR A 758 41.10 48.99 -16.21
C THR A 758 42.61 48.78 -16.17
N GLN A 759 43.13 47.79 -16.91
CA GLN A 759 44.57 47.55 -17.02
C GLN A 759 45.28 48.72 -17.71
N TYR A 760 44.67 49.29 -18.75
CA TYR A 760 45.21 50.44 -19.47
C TYR A 760 45.25 51.69 -18.59
N ALA A 761 44.19 51.97 -17.83
CA ALA A 761 44.14 53.06 -16.86
C ALA A 761 45.27 52.96 -15.82
N ARG A 762 45.48 51.77 -15.23
CA ARG A 762 46.61 51.53 -14.31
C ARG A 762 47.98 51.79 -14.97
N SER A 763 48.12 51.45 -16.25
CA SER A 763 49.35 51.67 -17.00
C SER A 763 49.62 53.17 -17.25
N LEU A 764 48.56 53.94 -17.51
CA LEU A 764 48.63 55.41 -17.63
C LEU A 764 48.95 56.09 -16.29
N GLU A 765 48.39 55.62 -15.17
CA GLU A 765 48.75 56.11 -13.83
C GLU A 765 50.23 55.87 -13.51
N ALA A 766 50.75 54.70 -13.86
CA ALA A 766 52.17 54.39 -13.72
C ALA A 766 53.05 55.26 -14.64
N GLU A 767 52.60 55.59 -15.85
CA GLU A 767 53.29 56.53 -16.74
C GLU A 767 53.27 57.95 -16.20
N LEU A 768 52.14 58.39 -15.65
CA LEU A 768 52.00 59.71 -15.02
C LEU A 768 52.95 59.89 -13.84
N ALA A 769 53.11 58.85 -13.02
CA ALA A 769 54.06 58.82 -11.90
C ALA A 769 55.53 58.97 -12.35
N ARG A 770 55.85 58.58 -13.60
CA ARG A 770 57.18 58.71 -14.21
C ARG A 770 57.41 60.08 -14.85
N CYS A 771 56.36 60.84 -15.15
CA CYS A 771 56.49 62.19 -15.70
C CYS A 771 56.80 63.22 -14.59
N GLN A 772 57.75 64.13 -14.83
CA GLN A 772 58.01 65.25 -13.91
C GLN A 772 56.76 66.14 -13.76
N GLN A 773 56.38 66.47 -12.52
CA GLN A 773 55.18 67.24 -12.22
C GLN A 773 55.21 68.60 -12.91
N GLY A 774 54.36 68.78 -13.93
CA GLY A 774 54.08 70.09 -14.55
C GLY A 774 54.38 70.23 -16.04
N GLY A 775 54.99 69.23 -16.70
CA GLY A 775 55.25 69.28 -18.15
C GLY A 775 54.02 68.93 -19.01
N ASN A 776 54.00 69.40 -20.27
CA ASN A 776 52.92 69.12 -21.24
C ASN A 776 52.60 67.62 -21.39
N ALA A 777 53.61 66.74 -21.30
CA ALA A 777 53.41 65.29 -21.33
C ALA A 777 52.60 64.76 -20.13
N ALA A 778 52.80 65.31 -18.92
CA ALA A 778 52.02 64.93 -17.74
C ALA A 778 50.56 65.42 -17.84
N GLN A 779 50.31 66.53 -18.53
CA GLN A 779 48.95 66.99 -18.83
C GLN A 779 48.26 66.09 -19.86
N ASP A 780 48.98 65.65 -20.90
CA ASP A 780 48.45 64.73 -21.91
C ASP A 780 48.11 63.36 -21.32
N VAL A 781 48.97 62.80 -20.46
CA VAL A 781 48.70 61.52 -19.76
C VAL A 781 47.49 61.64 -18.84
N ARG A 782 47.32 62.76 -18.11
CA ARG A 782 46.13 62.99 -17.28
C ARG A 782 44.84 63.05 -18.11
N ARG A 783 44.88 63.71 -19.27
CA ARG A 783 43.74 63.78 -20.19
C ARG A 783 43.38 62.41 -20.75
N ALA A 784 44.38 61.63 -21.17
CA ALA A 784 44.18 60.27 -21.64
C ALA A 784 43.59 59.36 -20.54
N SER A 785 44.09 59.46 -19.30
CA SER A 785 43.58 58.70 -18.16
C SER A 785 42.12 59.06 -17.84
N ALA A 786 41.77 60.34 -17.86
CA ALA A 786 40.39 60.79 -17.64
C ALA A 786 39.44 60.29 -18.74
N ALA A 787 39.87 60.31 -20.00
CA ALA A 787 39.08 59.81 -21.13
C ALA A 787 38.83 58.30 -21.03
N VAL A 788 39.84 57.51 -20.64
CA VAL A 788 39.70 56.05 -20.46
C VAL A 788 38.78 55.73 -19.28
N ALA A 789 38.90 56.48 -18.17
CA ALA A 789 38.03 56.31 -17.01
C ALA A 789 36.56 56.61 -17.37
N GLN A 790 36.31 57.72 -18.09
CA GLN A 790 34.98 58.06 -18.57
C GLN A 790 34.39 56.95 -19.46
N MET A 791 35.16 56.47 -20.45
CA MET A 791 34.70 55.40 -21.33
C MET A 791 34.40 54.11 -20.57
N ARG A 792 35.23 53.74 -19.58
CA ARG A 792 34.99 52.57 -18.73
C ARG A 792 33.70 52.71 -17.93
N ASP A 793 33.47 53.88 -17.32
CA ASP A 793 32.32 54.11 -16.46
C ASP A 793 31.02 54.14 -17.29
N GLU A 794 31.04 54.73 -18.50
CA GLU A 794 29.90 54.67 -19.43
C GLU A 794 29.59 53.23 -19.90
N ILE A 795 30.61 52.41 -20.17
CA ILE A 795 30.44 50.98 -20.50
C ILE A 795 29.84 50.21 -19.31
N LEU A 796 30.29 50.50 -18.09
CA LEU A 796 29.77 49.87 -16.87
C LEU A 796 28.32 50.23 -16.61
N GLU A 797 27.95 51.51 -16.77
CA GLU A 797 26.57 51.97 -16.63
C GLU A 797 25.66 51.31 -17.67
N LEU A 798 26.08 51.26 -18.93
CA LEU A 798 25.34 50.57 -19.99
C LEU A 798 25.18 49.07 -19.66
N ASN A 799 26.24 48.40 -19.20
CA ASN A 799 26.18 46.99 -18.86
C ASN A 799 25.24 46.74 -17.66
N HIS A 800 25.27 47.61 -16.66
CA HIS A 800 24.36 47.54 -15.51
C HIS A 800 22.90 47.80 -15.92
N ALA A 801 22.65 48.77 -16.79
CA ALA A 801 21.32 49.09 -17.29
C ALA A 801 20.75 47.94 -18.15
N LEU A 802 21.56 47.35 -19.03
CA LEU A 802 21.19 46.16 -19.82
C LEU A 802 20.88 44.96 -18.91
N LYS A 803 21.73 44.70 -17.92
CA LYS A 803 21.51 43.64 -16.93
C LYS A 803 20.23 43.86 -16.12
N THR A 804 19.98 45.09 -15.68
CA THR A 804 18.77 45.45 -14.91
C THR A 804 17.51 45.29 -15.76
N ALA A 805 17.52 45.77 -17.01
CA ALA A 805 16.39 45.60 -17.94
C ALA A 805 16.10 44.11 -18.20
N TYR A 806 17.14 43.29 -18.32
CA TYR A 806 17.02 41.84 -18.46
C TYR A 806 16.43 41.18 -17.20
N GLU A 807 16.96 41.49 -16.01
CA GLU A 807 16.49 40.92 -14.73
C GLU A 807 15.05 41.33 -14.40
N GLN A 808 14.63 42.52 -14.83
CA GLN A 808 13.27 43.01 -14.64
C GLN A 808 12.28 42.55 -15.72
N GLY A 809 12.76 41.82 -16.74
CA GLY A 809 11.91 41.30 -17.84
C GLY A 809 11.24 42.40 -18.68
N VAL A 810 11.82 43.61 -18.71
CA VAL A 810 11.20 44.77 -19.34
C VAL A 810 11.32 44.66 -20.86
N GLY A 811 10.21 44.30 -21.51
CA GLY A 811 10.02 44.38 -22.97
C GLY A 811 9.44 45.73 -23.43
N ASP A 812 9.56 46.80 -22.63
CA ASP A 812 9.06 48.12 -23.02
C ASP A 812 9.92 48.70 -24.15
N GLY A 813 9.29 48.96 -25.30
CA GLY A 813 9.94 49.56 -26.46
C GLY A 813 10.57 50.94 -26.17
N HIS A 814 10.12 51.65 -25.13
CA HIS A 814 10.73 52.92 -24.71
C HIS A 814 12.07 52.73 -23.98
N GLU A 815 12.19 51.75 -23.08
CA GLU A 815 13.44 51.45 -22.38
C GLU A 815 14.50 50.93 -23.37
N MET A 816 14.09 50.05 -24.30
CA MET A 816 14.97 49.55 -25.35
C MET A 816 15.40 50.64 -26.34
N ALA A 817 14.53 51.60 -26.67
CA ALA A 817 14.91 52.75 -27.48
C ALA A 817 15.91 53.66 -26.76
N ARG A 818 15.74 53.87 -25.44
CA ARG A 818 16.67 54.62 -24.60
C ARG A 818 18.05 53.94 -24.54
N LEU A 819 18.10 52.64 -24.31
CA LEU A 819 19.35 51.87 -24.28
C LEU A 819 20.06 51.89 -25.64
N ARG A 820 19.32 51.76 -26.75
CA ARG A 820 19.90 51.94 -28.10
C ARG A 820 20.49 53.33 -28.31
N GLN A 821 19.81 54.37 -27.83
CA GLN A 821 20.33 55.73 -27.92
C GLN A 821 21.61 55.88 -27.09
N GLN A 822 21.69 55.30 -25.89
CA GLN A 822 22.91 55.33 -25.07
C GLN A 822 24.10 54.65 -25.76
N VAL A 823 23.88 53.56 -26.50
CA VAL A 823 24.95 52.92 -27.31
C VAL A 823 25.43 53.85 -28.43
N VAL A 824 24.50 54.53 -29.11
CA VAL A 824 24.83 55.51 -30.15
C VAL A 824 25.62 56.69 -29.56
N ASP A 825 25.21 57.17 -28.39
CA ASP A 825 25.86 58.28 -27.70
C ASP A 825 27.28 57.88 -27.22
N LEU A 826 27.45 56.66 -26.69
CA LEU A 826 28.77 56.11 -26.33
C LEU A 826 29.68 56.03 -27.56
N HIS A 827 29.17 55.54 -28.70
CA HIS A 827 29.95 55.49 -29.94
C HIS A 827 30.41 56.88 -30.38
N ALA A 828 29.52 57.87 -30.34
CA ALA A 828 29.82 59.26 -30.69
C ALA A 828 30.85 59.88 -29.72
N SER A 829 30.74 59.62 -28.41
CA SER A 829 31.70 60.06 -27.38
C SER A 829 33.09 59.47 -27.61
N VAL A 830 33.17 58.16 -27.88
CA VAL A 830 34.43 57.46 -28.17
C VAL A 830 35.07 58.00 -29.45
N GLU A 831 34.28 58.27 -30.48
CA GLU A 831 34.76 58.81 -31.75
C GLU A 831 35.24 60.27 -31.63
N ALA A 832 34.52 61.12 -30.89
CA ALA A 832 34.94 62.48 -30.59
C ALA A 832 36.24 62.51 -29.77
N LEU A 833 36.36 61.64 -28.75
CA LEU A 833 37.58 61.47 -27.97
C LEU A 833 38.76 61.06 -28.86
N HIS A 834 38.57 60.07 -29.74
CA HIS A 834 39.61 59.59 -30.66
C HIS A 834 40.05 60.68 -31.65
N GLN A 835 39.12 61.44 -32.22
CA GLN A 835 39.43 62.54 -33.15
C GLN A 835 40.15 63.71 -32.47
N SER A 836 39.90 63.93 -31.17
CA SER A 836 40.55 64.98 -30.37
C SER A 836 41.94 64.59 -29.82
N ALA A 837 42.37 63.34 -30.02
CA ALA A 837 43.57 62.77 -29.39
C ALA A 837 44.88 63.23 -30.06
N SER A 838 45.39 64.41 -29.70
CA SER A 838 46.75 64.85 -30.01
C SER A 838 47.72 64.61 -28.85
N TRP A 839 47.74 63.39 -28.28
CA TRP A 839 48.44 63.11 -27.03
C TRP A 839 49.89 62.65 -27.26
N ARG A 840 50.83 63.17 -26.46
CA ARG A 840 52.22 62.71 -26.45
C ARG A 840 52.42 61.58 -25.43
N ILE A 841 51.80 60.42 -25.68
CA ILE A 841 51.99 59.18 -24.90
C ILE A 841 52.95 58.21 -25.62
N THR A 842 53.54 57.26 -24.89
CA THR A 842 54.44 56.27 -25.50
C THR A 842 53.72 55.41 -26.54
N ALA A 843 54.45 54.96 -27.56
CA ALA A 843 53.89 54.15 -28.66
C ALA A 843 53.14 52.87 -28.19
N PRO A 844 53.60 52.14 -27.16
CA PRO A 844 52.86 50.98 -26.64
C PRO A 844 51.51 51.36 -26.02
N LEU A 845 51.45 52.47 -25.27
CA LEU A 845 50.19 52.92 -24.69
C LEU A 845 49.23 53.44 -25.76
N ARG A 846 49.75 54.18 -26.74
CA ARG A 846 48.94 54.61 -27.90
C ARG A 846 48.30 53.42 -28.61
N HIS A 847 49.05 52.36 -28.84
CA HIS A 847 48.54 51.15 -29.49
C HIS A 847 47.45 50.47 -28.66
N LEU A 848 47.64 50.34 -27.35
CA LEU A 848 46.61 49.80 -26.44
C LEU A 848 45.33 50.66 -26.43
N TYR A 849 45.46 51.99 -26.44
CA TYR A 849 44.31 52.88 -26.57
C TYR A 849 43.57 52.71 -27.90
N GLU A 850 44.30 52.65 -29.02
CA GLU A 850 43.71 52.46 -30.35
C GLU A 850 42.98 51.11 -30.44
N LEU A 851 43.53 50.04 -29.85
CA LEU A 851 42.87 48.74 -29.75
C LEU A 851 41.59 48.80 -28.90
N LEU A 852 41.65 49.50 -27.76
CA LEU A 852 40.50 49.65 -26.88
C LEU A 852 39.36 50.42 -27.59
N VAL A 853 39.69 51.52 -28.29
CA VAL A 853 38.72 52.28 -29.11
C VAL A 853 38.12 51.41 -30.23
N LEU A 854 38.95 50.66 -30.95
CA LEU A 854 38.48 49.77 -32.02
C LEU A 854 37.55 48.67 -31.51
N ARG A 855 37.83 48.13 -30.32
CA ARG A 855 36.97 47.11 -29.68
C ARG A 855 35.69 47.71 -29.12
N THR A 856 35.72 48.91 -28.54
CA THR A 856 34.49 49.60 -28.09
C THR A 856 33.56 50.00 -29.23
N LYS A 857 34.13 50.28 -30.41
CA LYS A 857 33.32 50.56 -31.61
C LYS A 857 32.67 49.32 -32.22
N ARG A 858 33.30 48.17 -32.06
CA ARG A 858 32.77 46.88 -32.54
C ARG A 858 31.66 46.42 -31.59
#